data_AF-A0A2I0NDR0-F1
#
_entry.id   AF-A0A2I0NDR0-F1
#
_cell.length_a   1.000
_cell.length_b   1.000
_cell.length_c   1.000
_cell.angle_alpha   90.00
_cell.angle_beta   90.00
_cell.angle_gamma   90.00
#
_symmetry.space_group_name_H-M   'P 1'
#
loop_
_entity.id
_entity.type
_entity.pdbx_description
1 polymer ?
#
loop_
_entity_poly.entity_id
_entity_poly.type
_entity_poly.pdbx_seq_one_letter_code
_entity_poly.pdbx_strand_id
1 'polypeptide(L)'
;FEPGTPECVSAGTFGVFSTQKCYAKESMAGKTAVPRALVVVHHGWTQTQQDVMDGTKWADLGAKYGFYVVFAQKSGNASQMWYDSGRSRGQSEPKAIISIIDKMKADHNIDANKIFTTGLSAGGYFTVNLISDYPDVFAGGASFAGGPHGCTTACMTSDATKASSLIINELSSWWNDASKRKPRMIVWHGSSDAVVAYGSNFTQLRNQLAGAYGIDTTPDNNGSKLNNSAHTYAEFKNAAGEVMLATVSVDGMGHAVNVDPGTGEEQGGTAVGQYAKDYNIYGPYYSAKFWGILNSGPIDNPPVVAISSPANGATVTGNVTISVSASDDKGIAKVECFVDGALIQVDTAAPYSCSWNSDAAAYGNHIVSAKAYDTASQVADTSITVTGGGVVVPLTVNITSPANGAQLTGVQTISATAQGGKGVAKVEFYVNNMKISEDSSAPYSASLNMASYASGALLSLKAVAVDTEGATAVDDDTQIAVAAFVCQSYTATNIAHVAAGRAETYTQYTISYAKTIGAGNDLGQLGTQYYSATTTVSESQPGYFIKGACPSSGDTEAPVVSITSPVNGATVSGSVSIATSASDNVGVAKVELYLNGALIGTKDAAPYTFSWSATTGTHTLQAKAYDAAGNVGSSSVVTITVGGGTFVCKNYNTTNMEHVAAGRAVAFTQWYNQYAKTIGSGESLGLLGTQYYSAKTAVRETAAGYFEKGVCP
;
A
#
# COMPACT_ATOMS: atom_id res chain seq x y z
N PHE A 1 -12.31 11.35 9.31
CA PHE A 1 -13.67 10.86 9.55
C PHE A 1 -14.21 11.71 10.70
N GLU A 2 -15.38 12.32 10.56
CA GLU A 2 -15.95 13.14 11.65
C GLU A 2 -16.70 12.22 12.63
N PRO A 3 -16.27 12.14 13.90
CA PRO A 3 -17.02 11.46 14.95
C PRO A 3 -18.44 12.04 15.04
N GLY A 4 -19.45 11.17 15.13
CA GLY A 4 -20.84 11.59 15.32
C GLY A 4 -21.71 11.71 14.07
N THR A 5 -21.19 11.47 12.86
CA THR A 5 -22.04 11.38 11.65
C THR A 5 -22.82 10.05 11.62
N PRO A 6 -24.16 10.07 11.43
CA PRO A 6 -24.96 8.85 11.35
C PRO A 6 -24.67 8.08 10.05
N GLU A 7 -24.39 6.79 10.16
CA GLU A 7 -24.31 5.84 9.05
C GLU A 7 -25.65 5.12 8.91
N CYS A 8 -26.24 5.21 7.70
CA CYS A 8 -27.48 4.52 7.38
C CYS A 8 -27.21 3.40 6.36
N VAL A 9 -27.59 2.17 6.70
CA VAL A 9 -27.45 0.98 5.86
C VAL A 9 -28.80 0.33 5.60
N SER A 10 -28.93 -0.36 4.47
CA SER A 10 -30.10 -1.20 4.20
C SER A 10 -30.17 -2.33 5.21
N ALA A 11 -31.28 -2.45 5.93
CA ALA A 11 -31.51 -3.54 6.90
C ALA A 11 -32.22 -4.76 6.27
N GLY A 12 -32.40 -4.76 4.94
CA GLY A 12 -32.99 -5.85 4.17
C GLY A 12 -34.47 -5.68 3.87
N THR A 13 -35.05 -6.70 3.25
CA THR A 13 -36.48 -6.76 2.88
C THR A 13 -37.19 -7.79 3.76
N PHE A 14 -38.26 -7.38 4.45
CA PHE A 14 -39.07 -8.26 5.29
C PHE A 14 -40.52 -8.26 4.77
N GLY A 15 -40.89 -9.29 4.00
CA GLY A 15 -42.18 -9.30 3.32
C GLY A 15 -42.27 -8.19 2.27
N VAL A 16 -43.27 -7.31 2.38
CA VAL A 16 -43.44 -6.13 1.51
C VAL A 16 -42.81 -4.86 2.10
N PHE A 17 -41.77 -4.95 2.92
CA PHE A 17 -41.11 -3.77 3.51
C PHE A 17 -39.62 -3.77 3.18
N SER A 18 -39.10 -2.63 2.75
CA SER A 18 -37.67 -2.33 2.79
C SER A 18 -37.38 -1.50 4.04
N THR A 19 -36.15 -1.59 4.56
CA THR A 19 -35.80 -0.83 5.77
C THR A 19 -34.45 -0.15 5.60
N GLN A 20 -34.37 1.09 6.06
CA GLN A 20 -33.10 1.75 6.32
C GLN A 20 -32.89 1.89 7.82
N LYS A 21 -31.68 1.52 8.24
CA LYS A 21 -31.27 1.50 9.63
C LYS A 21 -30.09 2.45 9.78
N CYS A 22 -30.16 3.31 10.78
CA CYS A 22 -29.13 4.32 11.04
C CYS A 22 -28.50 4.14 12.43
N TYR A 23 -27.19 4.36 12.53
CA TYR A 23 -26.40 4.28 13.76
C TYR A 23 -25.14 5.16 13.68
N ALA A 24 -24.48 5.46 14.81
CA ALA A 24 -23.19 6.15 14.79
C ALA A 24 -22.08 5.22 14.26
N LYS A 25 -21.36 5.67 13.22
CA LYS A 25 -20.39 4.90 12.43
C LYS A 25 -19.25 4.26 13.24
N GLU A 26 -18.78 4.90 14.31
CA GLU A 26 -17.57 4.46 15.04
C GLU A 26 -17.87 3.86 16.41
N SER A 27 -18.98 4.24 17.07
CA SER A 27 -19.32 3.77 18.42
C SER A 27 -20.37 2.65 18.47
N MET A 28 -21.07 2.35 17.37
CA MET A 28 -22.19 1.40 17.34
C MET A 28 -22.21 0.41 16.16
N ALA A 29 -21.11 0.32 15.41
CA ALA A 29 -20.92 -0.70 14.37
C ALA A 29 -20.65 -2.08 15.01
N GLY A 30 -21.71 -2.84 15.29
CA GLY A 30 -21.65 -4.19 15.87
C GLY A 30 -22.38 -4.32 17.21
N LYS A 31 -22.14 -5.42 17.94
CA LYS A 31 -22.65 -5.60 19.31
C LYS A 31 -21.80 -4.75 20.27
N THR A 32 -22.33 -3.58 20.64
CA THR A 32 -21.75 -2.75 21.70
C THR A 32 -21.69 -3.53 23.01
N ALA A 33 -20.69 -3.26 23.87
CA ALA A 33 -20.58 -3.91 25.18
C ALA A 33 -21.78 -3.57 26.11
N VAL A 34 -22.35 -2.37 25.95
CA VAL A 34 -23.52 -1.90 26.72
C VAL A 34 -24.79 -2.04 25.89
N PRO A 35 -25.89 -2.62 26.42
CA PRO A 35 -27.18 -2.66 25.75
C PRO A 35 -27.73 -1.26 25.46
N ARG A 36 -28.20 -1.01 24.23
CA ARG A 36 -28.70 0.30 23.78
C ARG A 36 -30.19 0.28 23.44
N ALA A 37 -30.84 1.42 23.58
CA ALA A 37 -32.24 1.59 23.19
C ALA A 37 -32.42 1.50 21.66
N LEU A 38 -33.65 1.23 21.22
CA LEU A 38 -34.06 1.21 19.82
C LEU A 38 -35.30 2.08 19.61
N VAL A 39 -35.29 2.96 18.62
CA VAL A 39 -36.45 3.76 18.19
C VAL A 39 -36.84 3.35 16.76
N VAL A 40 -38.09 2.92 16.57
CA VAL A 40 -38.65 2.61 15.25
C VAL A 40 -39.52 3.78 14.79
N VAL A 41 -39.19 4.34 13.63
CA VAL A 41 -39.80 5.56 13.10
C VAL A 41 -40.60 5.24 11.82
N HIS A 42 -41.86 5.68 11.81
CA HIS A 42 -42.82 5.41 10.73
C HIS A 42 -43.20 6.69 9.97
N HIS A 43 -43.16 6.62 8.65
CA HIS A 43 -43.54 7.73 7.77
C HIS A 43 -45.06 7.93 7.66
N GLY A 44 -45.51 9.13 7.30
CA GLY A 44 -46.90 9.42 6.96
C GLY A 44 -47.31 8.92 5.57
N TRP A 45 -48.55 9.19 5.17
CA TRP A 45 -49.14 8.61 3.95
C TRP A 45 -48.36 8.99 2.69
N THR A 46 -47.96 10.23 2.50
CA THR A 46 -47.27 10.67 1.27
C THR A 46 -45.75 10.79 1.45
N GLN A 47 -45.24 10.30 2.59
CA GLN A 47 -43.84 10.38 2.96
C GLN A 47 -43.12 9.08 2.67
N THR A 48 -41.85 9.20 2.35
CA THR A 48 -40.89 8.09 2.38
C THR A 48 -40.15 8.06 3.73
N GLN A 49 -39.46 6.96 4.00
CA GLN A 49 -38.52 6.90 5.12
C GLN A 49 -37.46 8.01 5.04
N GLN A 50 -37.02 8.39 3.84
CA GLN A 50 -36.00 9.43 3.62
C GLN A 50 -36.52 10.81 4.02
N ASP A 51 -37.76 11.15 3.65
CA ASP A 51 -38.38 12.41 4.03
C ASP A 51 -38.42 12.58 5.56
N VAL A 52 -38.68 11.49 6.28
CA VAL A 52 -38.70 11.49 7.74
C VAL A 52 -37.28 11.58 8.31
N MET A 53 -36.33 10.83 7.78
CA MET A 53 -34.92 10.90 8.19
C MET A 53 -34.38 12.32 8.11
N ASP A 54 -34.55 12.97 6.96
CA ASP A 54 -34.00 14.30 6.72
C ASP A 54 -34.74 15.40 7.48
N GLY A 55 -36.07 15.28 7.57
CA GLY A 55 -36.90 16.27 8.27
C GLY A 55 -36.73 16.23 9.79
N THR A 56 -36.71 15.03 10.38
CA THR A 56 -36.80 14.87 11.84
C THR A 56 -35.44 14.72 12.52
N LYS A 57 -34.39 14.29 11.80
CA LYS A 57 -33.04 14.09 12.36
C LYS A 57 -32.99 13.16 13.58
N TRP A 58 -33.92 12.18 13.65
CA TRP A 58 -33.89 11.12 14.66
C TRP A 58 -32.57 10.34 14.65
N ALA A 59 -31.97 10.15 13.47
CA ALA A 59 -30.68 9.48 13.32
C ALA A 59 -29.54 10.23 14.03
N ASP A 60 -29.50 11.56 13.91
CA ASP A 60 -28.51 12.40 14.59
C ASP A 60 -28.69 12.37 16.10
N LEU A 61 -29.94 12.34 16.58
CA LEU A 61 -30.23 12.17 18.00
C LEU A 61 -29.76 10.80 18.51
N GLY A 62 -29.99 9.73 17.71
CA GLY A 62 -29.48 8.40 17.99
C GLY A 62 -27.97 8.32 18.03
N ALA A 63 -27.29 9.02 17.11
CA ALA A 63 -25.83 9.11 17.11
C ALA A 63 -25.31 9.87 18.34
N LYS A 64 -25.92 11.02 18.66
CA LYS A 64 -25.52 11.89 19.78
C LYS A 64 -25.71 11.24 21.15
N TYR A 65 -26.78 10.48 21.35
CA TYR A 65 -27.11 9.87 22.66
C TYR A 65 -26.92 8.35 22.69
N GLY A 66 -26.47 7.75 21.58
CA GLY A 66 -26.08 6.35 21.50
C GLY A 66 -27.25 5.38 21.63
N PHE A 67 -28.29 5.56 20.81
CA PHE A 67 -29.37 4.60 20.60
C PHE A 67 -29.58 4.34 19.11
N TYR A 68 -30.13 3.17 18.78
CA TYR A 68 -30.39 2.79 17.39
C TYR A 68 -31.68 3.39 16.88
N VAL A 69 -31.70 3.77 15.60
CA VAL A 69 -32.92 4.23 14.92
C VAL A 69 -33.15 3.40 13.66
N VAL A 70 -34.38 2.94 13.51
CA VAL A 70 -34.83 2.22 12.31
C VAL A 70 -35.95 3.03 11.67
N PHE A 71 -35.80 3.34 10.40
CA PHE A 71 -36.84 3.93 9.58
C PHE A 71 -37.43 2.84 8.71
N ALA A 72 -38.72 2.56 8.90
CA ALA A 72 -39.40 1.51 8.15
C ALA A 72 -40.03 2.08 6.87
N GLN A 73 -39.86 1.38 5.75
CA GLN A 73 -40.45 1.75 4.45
C GLN A 73 -41.38 0.64 3.94
N LYS A 74 -42.61 1.01 3.59
CA LYS A 74 -43.53 0.12 2.86
C LYS A 74 -43.09 0.00 1.39
N SER A 75 -42.93 -1.22 0.88
CA SER A 75 -42.56 -1.48 -0.52
C SER A 75 -43.77 -1.32 -1.46
N GLY A 76 -43.53 -0.74 -2.64
CA GLY A 76 -44.54 -0.46 -3.67
C GLY A 76 -45.23 0.91 -3.48
N ASN A 77 -45.13 1.77 -4.51
CA ASN A 77 -45.71 3.12 -4.56
C ASN A 77 -47.26 3.18 -4.58
N ALA A 78 -47.97 2.09 -4.28
CA ALA A 78 -49.43 2.08 -4.17
C ALA A 78 -49.84 2.28 -2.71
N SER A 79 -50.40 3.46 -2.38
CA SER A 79 -50.87 3.87 -1.05
C SER A 79 -49.94 3.44 0.11
N GLN A 80 -48.99 4.30 0.43
CA GLN A 80 -48.06 4.25 1.58
C GLN A 80 -48.75 4.26 2.97
N MET A 81 -50.03 3.89 3.05
CA MET A 81 -50.79 3.76 4.28
C MET A 81 -50.30 2.57 5.11
N TRP A 82 -50.03 2.82 6.38
CA TRP A 82 -49.88 1.82 7.44
C TRP A 82 -51.22 1.21 7.88
N TYR A 83 -52.18 1.11 6.95
CA TYR A 83 -53.59 0.94 7.26
C TYR A 83 -54.28 0.03 6.24
N ASP A 84 -54.09 -1.28 6.40
CA ASP A 84 -54.90 -2.28 5.70
C ASP A 84 -55.67 -3.16 6.71
N SER A 85 -56.61 -3.93 6.18
CA SER A 85 -57.49 -4.89 6.84
C SER A 85 -56.70 -6.09 7.42
N GLY A 86 -55.99 -5.87 8.53
CA GLY A 86 -55.22 -6.92 9.21
C GLY A 86 -54.45 -6.44 10.45
N ARG A 87 -55.06 -5.58 11.27
CA ARG A 87 -54.40 -4.77 12.33
C ARG A 87 -54.23 -5.47 13.68
N SER A 88 -53.92 -6.76 13.69
CA SER A 88 -53.76 -7.47 14.96
C SER A 88 -52.37 -8.03 15.10
N ARG A 89 -51.99 -8.24 16.36
CA ARG A 89 -50.79 -8.98 16.74
C ARG A 89 -50.60 -10.22 15.84
N GLY A 90 -49.42 -10.34 15.25
CA GLY A 90 -49.01 -11.44 14.38
C GLY A 90 -49.39 -11.33 12.91
N GLN A 91 -49.96 -10.21 12.45
CA GLN A 91 -50.40 -10.01 11.06
C GLN A 91 -49.68 -8.82 10.38
N SER A 92 -49.73 -8.80 9.04
CA SER A 92 -49.38 -7.68 8.13
C SER A 92 -48.21 -6.76 8.57
N GLU A 93 -48.40 -5.43 8.56
CA GLU A 93 -47.41 -4.41 8.92
C GLU A 93 -46.88 -4.60 10.36
N PRO A 94 -47.73 -4.85 11.39
CA PRO A 94 -47.23 -5.02 12.75
C PRO A 94 -46.21 -6.16 12.88
N LYS A 95 -46.47 -7.33 12.26
CA LYS A 95 -45.55 -8.48 12.25
C LYS A 95 -44.21 -8.15 11.59
N ALA A 96 -44.23 -7.35 10.52
CA ALA A 96 -43.00 -6.93 9.84
C ALA A 96 -42.12 -6.09 10.77
N ILE A 97 -42.70 -5.12 11.49
CA ILE A 97 -41.96 -4.30 12.47
C ILE A 97 -41.35 -5.16 13.58
N ILE A 98 -42.08 -6.12 14.13
CA ILE A 98 -41.52 -7.05 15.11
C ILE A 98 -40.36 -7.86 14.53
N SER A 99 -40.47 -8.32 13.28
CA SER A 99 -39.39 -9.07 12.63
C SER A 99 -38.13 -8.21 12.46
N ILE A 100 -38.28 -6.92 12.17
CA ILE A 100 -37.17 -5.96 12.10
C ILE A 100 -36.53 -5.76 13.48
N ILE A 101 -37.35 -5.62 14.53
CA ILE A 101 -36.87 -5.49 15.92
C ILE A 101 -36.09 -6.75 16.34
N ASP A 102 -36.58 -7.94 16.02
CA ASP A 102 -35.90 -9.20 16.34
C ASP A 102 -34.57 -9.32 15.59
N LYS A 103 -34.50 -8.87 14.33
CA LYS A 103 -33.23 -8.77 13.60
C LYS A 103 -32.27 -7.80 14.27
N MET A 104 -32.76 -6.63 14.71
CA MET A 104 -31.95 -5.65 15.43
C MET A 104 -31.37 -6.22 16.73
N LYS A 105 -32.15 -6.97 17.51
CA LYS A 105 -31.68 -7.68 18.71
C LYS A 105 -30.65 -8.78 18.40
N ALA A 106 -30.79 -9.45 17.24
CA ALA A 106 -29.84 -10.48 16.84
C ALA A 106 -28.47 -9.88 16.46
N ASP A 107 -28.50 -8.78 15.70
CA ASP A 107 -27.31 -8.12 15.15
C ASP A 107 -26.61 -7.19 16.16
N HIS A 108 -27.38 -6.59 17.07
CA HIS A 108 -26.90 -5.57 18.01
C HIS A 108 -27.29 -5.89 19.45
N ASN A 109 -26.55 -5.29 20.39
CA ASN A 109 -26.88 -5.40 21.80
C ASN A 109 -28.04 -4.44 22.13
N ILE A 110 -29.26 -4.78 21.69
CA ILE A 110 -30.46 -3.98 21.96
C ILE A 110 -31.01 -4.32 23.34
N ASP A 111 -31.23 -3.30 24.17
CA ASP A 111 -31.94 -3.45 25.43
C ASP A 111 -33.43 -3.71 25.15
N ALA A 112 -33.87 -4.94 25.40
CA ALA A 112 -35.25 -5.37 25.17
C ALA A 112 -36.29 -4.58 26.01
N ASN A 113 -35.85 -3.89 27.07
CA ASN A 113 -36.71 -3.04 27.89
C ASN A 113 -36.75 -1.58 27.41
N LYS A 114 -36.03 -1.23 26.34
CA LYS A 114 -35.91 0.14 25.82
C LYS A 114 -36.14 0.20 24.31
N ILE A 115 -37.26 -0.37 23.86
CA ILE A 115 -37.70 -0.33 22.46
C ILE A 115 -38.87 0.65 22.34
N PHE A 116 -38.78 1.62 21.46
CA PHE A 116 -39.76 2.70 21.32
C PHE A 116 -40.23 2.81 19.88
N THR A 117 -41.42 3.36 19.67
CA THR A 117 -41.98 3.56 18.34
C THR A 117 -42.60 4.95 18.18
N THR A 118 -42.46 5.55 17.01
CA THR A 118 -42.97 6.89 16.74
C THR A 118 -43.32 7.08 15.26
N GLY A 119 -44.20 8.01 14.96
CA GLY A 119 -44.50 8.36 13.57
C GLY A 119 -45.43 9.56 13.41
N LEU A 120 -45.48 10.08 12.18
CA LEU A 120 -46.35 11.19 11.78
C LEU A 120 -47.60 10.66 11.04
N SER A 121 -48.76 11.27 11.26
CA SER A 121 -49.96 11.03 10.45
C SER A 121 -50.37 9.54 10.50
N ALA A 122 -50.47 8.88 9.34
CA ALA A 122 -50.64 7.43 9.24
C ALA A 122 -49.65 6.63 10.11
N GLY A 123 -48.37 7.06 10.19
CA GLY A 123 -47.37 6.47 11.09
C GLY A 123 -47.63 6.77 12.58
N GLY A 124 -48.30 7.89 12.88
CA GLY A 124 -48.75 8.25 14.22
C GLY A 124 -49.91 7.38 14.71
N TYR A 125 -50.87 7.06 13.83
CA TYR A 125 -51.90 6.04 14.10
C TYR A 125 -51.28 4.65 14.26
N PHE A 126 -50.36 4.30 13.37
CA PHE A 126 -49.69 3.00 13.41
C PHE A 126 -48.87 2.80 14.68
N THR A 127 -48.22 3.86 15.18
CA THR A 127 -47.54 3.85 16.48
C THR A 127 -48.47 3.48 17.64
N VAL A 128 -49.66 4.08 17.69
CA VAL A 128 -50.68 3.76 18.70
C VAL A 128 -51.14 2.31 18.55
N ASN A 129 -51.34 1.85 17.31
CA ASN A 129 -51.73 0.46 17.04
C ASN A 129 -50.66 -0.54 17.49
N LEU A 130 -49.39 -0.32 17.13
CA LEU A 130 -48.28 -1.20 17.49
C LEU A 130 -48.14 -1.38 19.00
N ILE A 131 -48.25 -0.28 19.74
CA ILE A 131 -48.17 -0.32 21.21
C ILE A 131 -49.38 -1.04 21.80
N SER A 132 -50.52 -0.97 21.14
CA SER A 132 -51.73 -1.67 21.56
C SER A 132 -51.67 -3.18 21.31
N ASP A 133 -51.12 -3.59 20.16
CA ASP A 133 -50.97 -5.00 19.77
C ASP A 133 -49.77 -5.70 20.47
N TYR A 134 -48.71 -4.93 20.76
CA TYR A 134 -47.46 -5.41 21.35
C TYR A 134 -47.00 -4.61 22.57
N PRO A 135 -47.84 -4.50 23.62
CA PRO A 135 -47.50 -3.74 24.83
C PRO A 135 -46.30 -4.34 25.58
N ASP A 136 -46.00 -5.62 25.38
CA ASP A 136 -44.84 -6.34 25.90
C ASP A 136 -43.52 -5.95 25.22
N VAL A 137 -43.56 -5.53 23.95
CA VAL A 137 -42.36 -5.19 23.17
C VAL A 137 -41.92 -3.75 23.42
N PHE A 138 -42.86 -2.80 23.39
CA PHE A 138 -42.51 -1.37 23.38
C PHE A 138 -42.52 -0.73 24.76
N ALA A 139 -41.42 -0.11 25.16
CA ALA A 139 -41.21 0.73 26.34
C ALA A 139 -42.03 2.03 26.34
N GLY A 140 -42.35 2.53 25.16
CA GLY A 140 -43.16 3.73 24.99
C GLY A 140 -43.25 4.14 23.53
N GLY A 141 -43.98 5.23 23.27
CA GLY A 141 -44.06 5.79 21.93
C GLY A 141 -44.53 7.23 21.87
N ALA A 142 -44.45 7.78 20.66
CA ALA A 142 -44.81 9.16 20.35
C ALA A 142 -45.67 9.22 19.11
N SER A 143 -46.86 9.80 19.24
CA SER A 143 -47.77 9.99 18.11
C SER A 143 -47.71 11.45 17.67
N PHE A 144 -47.26 11.72 16.45
CA PHE A 144 -47.30 13.05 15.85
C PHE A 144 -48.48 13.12 14.88
N ALA A 145 -49.42 14.04 15.10
CA ALA A 145 -50.62 14.23 14.29
C ALA A 145 -51.35 12.91 13.95
N GLY A 146 -51.38 11.98 14.92
CA GLY A 146 -52.08 10.71 14.82
C GLY A 146 -53.47 10.78 15.44
N GLY A 147 -53.98 9.65 15.89
CA GLY A 147 -55.28 9.58 16.56
C GLY A 147 -55.51 8.25 17.26
N PRO A 148 -56.72 8.04 17.82
CA PRO A 148 -57.05 6.86 18.61
C PRO A 148 -56.94 5.59 17.76
N HIS A 149 -56.53 4.48 18.37
CA HIS A 149 -56.47 3.21 17.67
C HIS A 149 -57.86 2.67 17.37
N GLY A 150 -57.92 1.88 16.31
CA GLY A 150 -59.16 1.45 15.67
C GLY A 150 -59.75 2.50 14.73
N CYS A 151 -59.20 3.72 14.68
CA CYS A 151 -59.74 4.77 13.84
C CYS A 151 -59.43 4.56 12.35
N THR A 152 -60.44 4.30 11.51
CA THR A 152 -60.31 4.23 10.05
C THR A 152 -60.17 5.60 9.37
N THR A 153 -59.85 5.61 8.07
CA THR A 153 -59.76 6.84 7.26
C THR A 153 -60.97 7.76 7.40
N ALA A 154 -62.16 7.20 7.65
CA ALA A 154 -63.39 7.96 7.85
C ALA A 154 -63.41 8.81 9.14
N CYS A 155 -62.75 8.38 10.21
CA CYS A 155 -62.73 9.14 11.48
C CYS A 155 -61.52 10.09 11.61
N MET A 156 -60.50 9.96 10.75
CA MET A 156 -59.35 10.87 10.74
C MET A 156 -59.74 12.33 10.47
N THR A 157 -60.74 12.55 9.60
CA THR A 157 -61.11 13.88 9.08
C THR A 157 -62.41 14.45 9.64
N SER A 158 -63.23 13.65 10.35
CA SER A 158 -64.60 14.06 10.70
C SER A 158 -65.01 13.79 12.15
N ASP A 159 -64.75 12.59 12.68
CA ASP A 159 -65.21 12.22 14.03
C ASP A 159 -64.46 11.02 14.60
N ALA A 160 -63.46 11.29 15.43
CA ALA A 160 -62.64 10.28 16.11
C ALA A 160 -63.39 9.55 17.24
N THR A 161 -64.61 9.95 17.61
CA THR A 161 -65.44 9.22 18.60
C THR A 161 -65.88 7.85 18.08
N LYS A 162 -65.83 7.65 16.76
CA LYS A 162 -66.10 6.38 16.08
C LYS A 162 -64.95 5.37 16.17
N ALA A 163 -63.83 5.74 16.79
CA ALA A 163 -62.75 4.82 17.09
C ALA A 163 -63.21 3.74 18.08
N SER A 164 -62.63 2.53 18.00
CA SER A 164 -63.12 1.40 18.78
C SER A 164 -62.86 1.61 20.28
N SER A 165 -63.83 1.20 21.11
CA SER A 165 -63.65 1.08 22.56
C SER A 165 -62.77 -0.11 22.96
N LEU A 166 -62.35 -0.93 21.99
CA LEU A 166 -61.60 -2.18 22.20
C LEU A 166 -60.26 -1.96 22.90
N ILE A 167 -59.58 -0.83 22.68
CA ILE A 167 -58.37 -0.51 23.47
C ILE A 167 -58.66 -0.48 24.95
N ILE A 168 -59.72 0.22 25.35
CA ILE A 168 -59.99 0.40 26.78
C ILE A 168 -60.22 -0.96 27.41
N ASN A 169 -60.79 -1.94 26.71
CA ASN A 169 -61.05 -3.26 27.30
C ASN A 169 -59.85 -4.22 27.20
N GLU A 170 -59.17 -4.30 26.05
CA GLU A 170 -58.06 -5.23 25.83
C GLU A 170 -56.76 -4.74 26.49
N LEU A 171 -56.40 -3.46 26.33
CA LEU A 171 -55.22 -2.90 26.98
C LEU A 171 -55.43 -2.67 28.47
N SER A 172 -56.62 -2.29 28.95
CA SER A 172 -56.81 -2.23 30.41
C SER A 172 -56.64 -3.61 31.02
N SER A 173 -57.11 -4.69 30.39
CA SER A 173 -56.90 -6.05 30.93
C SER A 173 -55.42 -6.41 31.04
N TRP A 174 -54.60 -6.03 30.05
CA TRP A 174 -53.15 -6.26 30.06
C TRP A 174 -52.41 -5.31 31.02
N TRP A 175 -52.78 -4.03 31.06
CA TRP A 175 -52.15 -3.02 31.92
C TRP A 175 -52.68 -3.02 33.36
N ASN A 176 -53.78 -3.71 33.66
CA ASN A 176 -54.24 -3.92 35.04
C ASN A 176 -53.38 -4.96 35.77
N ASP A 177 -52.60 -5.77 35.05
CA ASP A 177 -51.59 -6.62 35.65
C ASP A 177 -50.33 -5.80 35.99
N ALA A 178 -50.10 -5.57 37.29
CA ALA A 178 -48.96 -4.82 37.79
C ALA A 178 -47.59 -5.45 37.45
N SER A 179 -47.54 -6.73 37.06
CA SER A 179 -46.32 -7.39 36.58
C SER A 179 -45.97 -7.04 35.13
N LYS A 180 -46.89 -6.44 34.39
CA LYS A 180 -46.69 -6.04 32.99
C LYS A 180 -46.24 -4.58 32.94
N ARG A 181 -45.16 -4.34 32.20
CA ARG A 181 -44.69 -3.00 31.90
C ARG A 181 -45.75 -2.25 31.09
N LYS A 182 -46.07 -1.03 31.52
CA LYS A 182 -46.96 -0.12 30.79
C LYS A 182 -46.12 0.81 29.90
N PRO A 183 -46.29 0.79 28.57
CA PRO A 183 -45.59 1.69 27.67
C PRO A 183 -45.96 3.15 28.01
N ARG A 184 -45.00 4.08 28.03
CA ARG A 184 -45.27 5.52 28.25
C ARG A 184 -45.53 6.22 26.91
N MET A 185 -46.55 7.09 26.85
CA MET A 185 -46.98 7.72 25.60
C MET A 185 -46.84 9.25 25.65
N ILE A 186 -46.36 9.85 24.56
CA ILE A 186 -46.46 11.30 24.33
C ILE A 186 -47.20 11.57 23.02
N VAL A 187 -48.15 12.50 23.05
CA VAL A 187 -48.99 12.84 21.89
C VAL A 187 -48.71 14.28 21.47
N TRP A 188 -48.28 14.47 20.23
CA TRP A 188 -47.99 15.77 19.63
C TRP A 188 -49.01 16.05 18.53
N HIS A 189 -49.59 17.25 18.52
CA HIS A 189 -50.54 17.62 17.48
C HIS A 189 -50.56 19.14 17.27
N GLY A 190 -50.57 19.57 16.02
CA GLY A 190 -50.71 20.98 15.68
C GLY A 190 -52.14 21.47 15.89
N SER A 191 -52.32 22.63 16.51
CA SER A 191 -53.66 23.16 16.81
C SER A 191 -54.44 23.58 15.56
N SER A 192 -53.75 23.78 14.43
CA SER A 192 -54.29 24.16 13.12
C SER A 192 -54.29 23.00 12.12
N ASP A 193 -54.11 21.76 12.57
CA ASP A 193 -54.10 20.59 11.70
C ASP A 193 -55.50 20.26 11.15
N ALA A 194 -55.65 20.45 9.84
CA ALA A 194 -56.87 20.15 9.08
C ALA A 194 -56.81 18.80 8.33
N VAL A 195 -55.65 18.14 8.28
CA VAL A 195 -55.49 16.83 7.62
C VAL A 195 -55.91 15.73 8.58
N VAL A 196 -55.40 15.77 9.81
CA VAL A 196 -55.89 14.95 10.92
C VAL A 196 -56.49 15.91 11.93
N ALA A 197 -57.83 15.97 11.95
CA ALA A 197 -58.57 17.01 12.66
C ALA A 197 -58.18 17.05 14.15
N TYR A 198 -57.46 18.12 14.54
CA TYR A 198 -56.87 18.28 15.88
C TYR A 198 -57.88 18.03 17.01
N GLY A 199 -58.98 18.79 17.03
CA GLY A 199 -59.90 18.82 18.18
C GLY A 199 -60.48 17.44 18.55
N SER A 200 -60.88 16.64 17.55
CA SER A 200 -61.44 15.30 17.78
C SER A 200 -60.35 14.27 18.03
N ASN A 201 -59.30 14.20 17.19
CA ASN A 201 -58.30 13.13 17.29
C ASN A 201 -57.39 13.26 18.50
N PHE A 202 -56.92 14.48 18.82
CA PHE A 202 -56.06 14.73 19.97
C PHE A 202 -56.76 14.40 21.29
N THR A 203 -58.00 14.87 21.43
CA THR A 203 -58.84 14.64 22.60
C THR A 203 -59.17 13.16 22.77
N GLN A 204 -59.59 12.49 21.69
CA GLN A 204 -59.99 11.09 21.76
C GLN A 204 -58.82 10.15 21.98
N LEU A 205 -57.65 10.42 21.39
CA LEU A 205 -56.44 9.65 21.69
C LEU A 205 -56.01 9.80 23.16
N ARG A 206 -56.01 11.03 23.69
CA ARG A 206 -55.74 11.27 25.12
C ARG A 206 -56.71 10.48 26.00
N ASN A 207 -58.02 10.59 25.75
CA ASN A 207 -59.04 9.93 26.55
C ASN A 207 -58.92 8.40 26.49
N GLN A 208 -58.65 7.86 25.29
CA GLN A 208 -58.48 6.42 25.08
C GLN A 208 -57.25 5.88 25.85
N LEU A 209 -56.12 6.59 25.78
CA LEU A 209 -54.90 6.23 26.51
C LEU A 209 -55.09 6.38 28.03
N ALA A 210 -55.66 7.49 28.50
CA ALA A 210 -55.92 7.72 29.92
C ALA A 210 -56.84 6.63 30.50
N GLY A 211 -57.92 6.30 29.79
CA GLY A 211 -58.83 5.22 30.17
C GLY A 211 -58.16 3.86 30.22
N ALA A 212 -57.28 3.54 29.26
CA ALA A 212 -56.51 2.30 29.26
C ALA A 212 -55.49 2.22 30.42
N TYR A 213 -54.86 3.35 30.79
CA TYR A 213 -53.97 3.41 31.95
C TYR A 213 -54.70 3.41 33.30
N GLY A 214 -56.01 3.69 33.30
CA GLY A 214 -56.80 3.89 34.52
C GLY A 214 -56.47 5.21 35.24
N ILE A 215 -56.07 6.24 34.48
CA ILE A 215 -55.75 7.59 34.98
C ILE A 215 -56.82 8.58 34.53
N ASP A 216 -56.99 9.69 35.26
CA ASP A 216 -57.95 10.72 34.87
C ASP A 216 -57.38 11.65 33.78
N THR A 217 -58.25 12.49 33.22
CA THR A 217 -57.92 13.39 32.10
C THR A 217 -57.64 14.83 32.54
N THR A 218 -57.38 15.06 33.83
CA THR A 218 -56.99 16.34 34.41
C THR A 218 -55.47 16.43 34.40
N PRO A 219 -54.87 17.47 33.80
CA PRO A 219 -53.42 17.62 33.80
C PRO A 219 -52.83 17.82 35.20
N ASP A 220 -51.76 17.09 35.53
CA ASP A 220 -51.06 17.14 36.82
C ASP A 220 -49.98 18.23 36.92
N ASN A 221 -49.64 18.87 35.81
CA ASN A 221 -48.53 19.82 35.71
C ASN A 221 -48.92 21.28 35.96
N ASN A 222 -50.17 21.55 36.39
CA ASN A 222 -50.68 22.87 36.79
C ASN A 222 -50.38 24.02 35.79
N GLY A 223 -50.39 23.73 34.48
CA GLY A 223 -50.12 24.72 33.43
C GLY A 223 -48.64 24.98 33.14
N SER A 224 -47.73 24.20 33.75
CA SER A 224 -46.30 24.23 33.41
C SER A 224 -46.09 23.92 31.93
N LYS A 225 -45.26 24.73 31.27
CA LYS A 225 -44.95 24.61 29.85
C LYS A 225 -43.77 23.69 29.65
N LEU A 226 -43.78 22.90 28.58
CA LEU A 226 -42.60 22.14 28.17
C LEU A 226 -41.54 23.12 27.68
N ASN A 227 -40.42 23.21 28.39
CA ASN A 227 -39.30 24.11 28.09
C ASN A 227 -39.66 25.59 27.92
N ASN A 228 -40.57 26.12 28.74
CA ASN A 228 -41.08 27.49 28.61
C ASN A 228 -41.61 27.83 27.21
N SER A 229 -41.96 26.82 26.41
CA SER A 229 -42.51 27.03 25.07
C SER A 229 -43.90 27.68 25.12
N ALA A 230 -44.28 28.32 24.01
CA ALA A 230 -45.62 28.89 23.85
C ALA A 230 -46.74 27.82 23.79
N HIS A 231 -46.37 26.56 23.55
CA HIS A 231 -47.28 25.45 23.28
C HIS A 231 -47.99 24.93 24.54
N THR A 232 -49.08 24.20 24.38
CA THR A 232 -49.83 23.66 25.53
C THR A 232 -49.31 22.26 25.87
N TYR A 233 -48.83 22.08 27.09
CA TYR A 233 -48.29 20.82 27.60
C TYR A 233 -49.11 20.32 28.78
N ALA A 234 -49.46 19.04 28.79
CA ALA A 234 -50.15 18.39 29.88
C ALA A 234 -49.50 17.04 30.21
N GLU A 235 -49.34 16.76 31.50
CA GLU A 235 -48.87 15.48 32.03
C GLU A 235 -50.02 14.79 32.77
N PHE A 236 -50.09 13.47 32.66
CA PHE A 236 -51.07 12.65 33.35
C PHE A 236 -50.34 11.50 34.06
N LYS A 237 -50.46 11.48 35.39
CA LYS A 237 -49.73 10.58 36.28
C LYS A 237 -50.59 9.42 36.73
N ASN A 238 -49.95 8.30 37.01
CA ASN A 238 -50.59 7.20 37.73
C ASN A 238 -50.61 7.46 39.24
N ALA A 239 -51.24 6.56 40.00
CA ALA A 239 -51.29 6.64 41.47
C ALA A 239 -49.91 6.58 42.17
N ALA A 240 -48.86 6.12 41.48
CA ALA A 240 -47.49 6.12 41.97
C ALA A 240 -46.74 7.45 41.67
N GLY A 241 -47.40 8.40 41.01
CA GLY A 241 -46.82 9.70 40.64
C GLY A 241 -45.98 9.67 39.35
N GLU A 242 -45.97 8.56 38.62
CA GLU A 242 -45.22 8.42 37.37
C GLU A 242 -46.03 9.00 36.20
N VAL A 243 -45.40 9.84 35.37
CA VAL A 243 -46.06 10.41 34.19
C VAL A 243 -46.17 9.33 33.11
N MET A 244 -47.38 8.80 32.91
CA MET A 244 -47.68 7.74 31.95
C MET A 244 -48.02 8.28 30.57
N LEU A 245 -48.71 9.42 30.54
CA LEU A 245 -49.13 10.09 29.33
C LEU A 245 -48.73 11.56 29.38
N ALA A 246 -48.23 12.06 28.27
CA ALA A 246 -48.04 13.49 28.04
C ALA A 246 -48.73 13.91 26.75
N THR A 247 -49.29 15.11 26.70
CA THR A 247 -49.85 15.67 25.46
C THR A 247 -49.31 17.06 25.21
N VAL A 248 -48.98 17.35 23.94
CA VAL A 248 -48.46 18.62 23.47
C VAL A 248 -49.31 19.10 22.29
N SER A 249 -49.99 20.23 22.49
CA SER A 249 -50.63 20.97 21.41
C SER A 249 -49.71 22.08 20.95
N VAL A 250 -49.20 21.95 19.72
CA VAL A 250 -48.27 22.91 19.11
C VAL A 250 -49.10 24.03 18.46
N ASP A 251 -49.17 25.16 19.16
CA ASP A 251 -49.92 26.34 18.74
C ASP A 251 -49.56 26.79 17.30
N GLY A 252 -50.60 27.08 16.51
CA GLY A 252 -50.51 27.52 15.12
C GLY A 252 -50.10 26.42 14.11
N MET A 253 -49.55 25.29 14.56
CA MET A 253 -49.00 24.27 13.67
C MET A 253 -50.09 23.51 12.89
N GLY A 254 -49.84 23.31 11.61
CA GLY A 254 -50.62 22.42 10.74
C GLY A 254 -50.20 20.95 10.85
N HIS A 255 -50.26 20.22 9.75
CA HIS A 255 -49.96 18.77 9.72
C HIS A 255 -48.45 18.47 9.53
N ALA A 256 -47.69 18.41 10.62
CA ALA A 256 -46.24 18.18 10.58
C ALA A 256 -45.68 17.62 11.91
N VAL A 257 -44.41 17.21 11.88
CA VAL A 257 -43.56 17.07 13.07
C VAL A 257 -42.96 18.44 13.41
N ASN A 258 -43.05 18.84 14.67
CA ASN A 258 -42.40 20.05 15.18
C ASN A 258 -40.89 19.82 15.37
N VAL A 259 -40.09 20.74 14.81
CA VAL A 259 -38.63 20.78 14.90
C VAL A 259 -38.15 22.13 15.41
N ASP A 260 -36.85 22.25 15.68
CA ASP A 260 -36.18 23.48 16.12
C ASP A 260 -34.74 23.44 15.60
N PRO A 261 -34.48 23.80 14.33
CA PRO A 261 -33.17 23.65 13.73
C PRO A 261 -32.12 24.50 14.46
N GLY A 262 -30.99 23.88 14.81
CA GLY A 262 -29.90 24.55 15.50
C GLY A 262 -28.87 23.56 16.02
N THR A 263 -27.86 24.07 16.73
CA THR A 263 -26.78 23.27 17.32
C THR A 263 -26.90 23.12 18.83
N GLY A 264 -27.87 23.78 19.46
CA GLY A 264 -28.18 23.65 20.87
C GLY A 264 -28.54 22.21 21.27
N GLU A 265 -28.46 21.90 22.56
CA GLU A 265 -28.69 20.54 23.06
C GLU A 265 -30.07 20.00 22.67
N GLU A 266 -31.08 20.86 22.80
CA GLU A 266 -32.51 20.57 22.58
C GLU A 266 -32.99 20.93 21.17
N GLN A 267 -32.07 21.30 20.28
CA GLN A 267 -32.33 21.70 18.90
C GLN A 267 -32.00 20.55 17.94
N GLY A 268 -32.71 20.50 16.82
CA GLY A 268 -32.54 19.53 15.76
C GLY A 268 -33.69 19.50 14.77
N GLY A 269 -33.58 18.60 13.79
CA GLY A 269 -34.48 18.56 12.64
C GLY A 269 -34.12 19.59 11.57
N THR A 270 -34.87 19.58 10.48
CA THR A 270 -34.74 20.58 9.41
C THR A 270 -36.09 21.20 9.09
N ALA A 271 -36.12 22.52 8.93
CA ALA A 271 -37.34 23.25 8.55
C ALA A 271 -37.64 23.17 7.03
N VAL A 272 -37.08 22.19 6.32
CA VAL A 272 -37.26 22.04 4.88
C VAL A 272 -38.35 21.01 4.58
N GLY A 273 -39.27 21.37 3.68
CA GLY A 273 -40.34 20.49 3.21
C GLY A 273 -41.69 20.67 3.91
N GLN A 274 -42.61 19.74 3.62
CA GLN A 274 -44.02 19.82 4.03
C GLN A 274 -44.26 19.27 5.45
N TYR A 275 -43.45 18.31 5.91
CA TYR A 275 -43.81 17.44 7.03
C TYR A 275 -42.96 17.61 8.30
N ALA A 276 -41.91 18.45 8.25
CA ALA A 276 -41.17 18.93 9.41
C ALA A 276 -41.23 20.45 9.41
N LYS A 277 -41.64 21.06 10.52
CA LYS A 277 -41.82 22.51 10.63
C LYS A 277 -41.20 23.05 11.91
N ASP A 278 -40.47 24.14 11.77
CA ASP A 278 -39.89 24.85 12.88
C ASP A 278 -40.98 25.58 13.68
N TYR A 279 -41.12 25.19 14.94
CA TYR A 279 -41.99 25.83 15.91
C TYR A 279 -41.23 26.10 17.22
N ASN A 280 -39.90 26.22 17.17
CA ASN A 280 -39.04 26.42 18.36
C ASN A 280 -39.23 25.34 19.45
N ILE A 281 -39.56 24.11 19.04
CA ILE A 281 -39.63 22.97 19.95
C ILE A 281 -39.33 21.66 19.20
N TYR A 282 -38.22 21.00 19.56
CA TYR A 282 -37.80 19.77 18.90
C TYR A 282 -38.52 18.54 19.46
N GLY A 283 -39.65 18.16 18.84
CA GLY A 283 -40.51 17.06 19.29
C GLY A 283 -39.80 15.71 19.46
N PRO A 284 -38.92 15.30 18.51
CA PRO A 284 -38.07 14.12 18.67
C PRO A 284 -37.23 14.10 19.95
N TYR A 285 -36.52 15.19 20.27
CA TYR A 285 -35.72 15.29 21.50
C TYR A 285 -36.58 15.13 22.74
N TYR A 286 -37.70 15.88 22.82
CA TYR A 286 -38.59 15.83 23.98
C TYR A 286 -39.31 14.49 24.14
N SER A 287 -39.58 13.79 23.04
CA SER A 287 -40.11 12.43 23.09
C SER A 287 -39.08 11.45 23.64
N ALA A 288 -37.83 11.51 23.18
CA ALA A 288 -36.74 10.69 23.71
C ALA A 288 -36.41 10.99 25.18
N LYS A 289 -36.48 12.27 25.59
CA LYS A 289 -36.33 12.73 26.97
C LYS A 289 -37.44 12.18 27.85
N PHE A 290 -38.69 12.27 27.39
CA PHE A 290 -39.86 11.74 28.10
C PHE A 290 -39.73 10.23 28.36
N TRP A 291 -39.23 9.48 27.37
CA TRP A 291 -38.95 8.05 27.50
C TRP A 291 -37.76 7.71 28.41
N GLY A 292 -36.93 8.68 28.77
CA GLY A 292 -35.74 8.51 29.60
C GLY A 292 -34.51 7.97 28.85
N ILE A 293 -34.53 7.96 27.51
CA ILE A 293 -33.38 7.51 26.71
C ILE A 293 -32.21 8.49 26.85
N LEU A 294 -32.49 9.78 27.03
CA LEU A 294 -31.47 10.84 27.07
C LEU A 294 -30.86 11.04 28.47
N ASN A 295 -31.28 10.30 29.49
CA ASN A 295 -30.88 10.51 30.90
C ASN A 295 -29.38 10.31 31.14
N SER A 296 -28.71 9.52 30.31
CA SER A 296 -27.25 9.32 30.39
C SER A 296 -26.44 10.46 29.77
N GLY A 297 -27.10 11.48 29.20
CA GLY A 297 -26.44 12.52 28.40
C GLY A 297 -25.92 11.99 27.04
N PRO A 298 -25.30 12.86 26.23
CA PRO A 298 -24.65 12.47 24.99
C PRO A 298 -23.55 11.43 25.22
N ILE A 299 -23.33 10.53 24.26
CA ILE A 299 -22.22 9.58 24.32
C ILE A 299 -20.88 10.32 24.35
N ASP A 300 -19.96 9.79 25.13
CA ASP A 300 -18.56 10.20 25.17
C ASP A 300 -17.85 9.61 23.94
N ASN A 301 -17.20 10.43 23.12
CA ASN A 301 -16.46 9.97 21.95
C ASN A 301 -14.99 9.76 22.30
N PRO A 302 -14.25 8.90 21.59
CA PRO A 302 -12.82 8.77 21.82
C PRO A 302 -12.07 10.10 21.56
N PRO A 303 -10.94 10.33 22.25
CA PRO A 303 -10.17 11.55 22.08
C PRO A 303 -9.54 11.64 20.68
N VAL A 304 -9.17 12.85 20.27
CA VAL A 304 -8.35 13.12 19.08
C VAL A 304 -6.95 13.52 19.53
N VAL A 305 -5.91 12.99 18.89
CA VAL A 305 -4.50 13.27 19.24
C VAL A 305 -3.64 13.50 18.00
N ALA A 306 -2.71 14.45 18.08
CA ALA A 306 -1.68 14.69 17.09
C ALA A 306 -0.39 15.20 17.74
N ILE A 307 0.77 14.82 17.18
CA ILE A 307 2.06 15.41 17.56
C ILE A 307 2.29 16.65 16.70
N SER A 308 2.41 17.79 17.36
CA SER A 308 2.58 19.11 16.71
C SER A 308 4.05 19.52 16.57
N SER A 309 4.93 18.97 17.41
CA SER A 309 6.38 19.13 17.34
C SER A 309 7.06 17.95 18.03
N PRO A 310 8.20 17.43 17.54
CA PRO A 310 8.84 17.79 16.28
C PRO A 310 7.99 17.41 15.06
N ALA A 311 8.30 17.95 13.88
CA ALA A 311 7.61 17.57 12.64
C ALA A 311 8.01 16.16 12.20
N ASN A 312 7.13 15.47 11.47
CA ASN A 312 7.47 14.19 10.87
C ASN A 312 8.64 14.35 9.88
N GLY A 313 9.67 13.51 10.03
CA GLY A 313 10.94 13.57 9.30
C GLY A 313 11.95 14.57 9.83
N ALA A 314 11.69 15.24 10.97
CA ALA A 314 12.63 16.22 11.52
C ALA A 314 13.93 15.56 12.02
N THR A 315 15.05 16.26 11.84
CA THR A 315 16.30 15.95 12.52
C THR A 315 16.31 16.56 13.91
N VAL A 316 16.66 15.78 14.94
CA VAL A 316 16.58 16.20 16.35
C VAL A 316 17.86 15.87 17.11
N THR A 317 18.30 16.79 17.97
CA THR A 317 19.51 16.65 18.80
C THR A 317 19.24 17.23 20.19
N GLY A 318 19.97 16.75 21.20
CA GLY A 318 19.85 17.20 22.58
C GLY A 318 18.50 16.86 23.21
N ASN A 319 18.03 17.77 24.06
CA ASN A 319 16.74 17.61 24.72
C ASN A 319 15.60 18.13 23.83
N VAL A 320 14.80 17.21 23.31
CA VAL A 320 13.67 17.44 22.40
C VAL A 320 12.38 17.57 23.19
N THR A 321 11.65 18.66 22.97
CA THR A 321 10.28 18.82 23.47
C THR A 321 9.28 18.28 22.45
N ILE A 322 8.59 17.21 22.83
CA ILE A 322 7.47 16.63 22.07
C ILE A 322 6.19 17.34 22.50
N SER A 323 5.60 18.14 21.62
CA SER A 323 4.35 18.88 21.87
C SER A 323 3.17 18.13 21.28
N VAL A 324 2.17 17.80 22.10
CA VAL A 324 1.01 17.00 21.70
C VAL A 324 -0.26 17.84 21.79
N SER A 325 -1.04 17.88 20.72
CA SER A 325 -2.40 18.39 20.75
C SER A 325 -3.36 17.24 20.98
N ALA A 326 -4.13 17.30 22.06
CA ALA A 326 -5.19 16.34 22.35
C ALA A 326 -6.48 17.05 22.72
N SER A 327 -7.62 16.57 22.23
CA SER A 327 -8.94 17.15 22.47
C SER A 327 -10.01 16.07 22.54
N ASP A 328 -11.03 16.30 23.36
CA ASP A 328 -12.10 15.35 23.64
C ASP A 328 -13.37 16.10 24.08
N ASP A 329 -14.56 15.52 23.90
CA ASP A 329 -15.83 16.18 24.24
C ASP A 329 -16.19 16.14 25.74
N LYS A 330 -15.61 15.21 26.51
CA LYS A 330 -15.71 15.12 27.98
C LYS A 330 -14.42 15.45 28.70
N GLY A 331 -13.32 15.56 27.96
CA GLY A 331 -12.04 16.03 28.43
C GLY A 331 -10.98 14.93 28.42
N ILE A 332 -9.73 15.38 28.31
CA ILE A 332 -8.55 14.50 28.31
C ILE A 332 -8.11 14.25 29.75
N ALA A 333 -7.92 12.99 30.12
CA ALA A 333 -7.38 12.58 31.41
C ALA A 333 -5.84 12.60 31.43
N LYS A 334 -5.19 12.13 30.35
CA LYS A 334 -3.73 12.10 30.22
C LYS A 334 -3.27 11.89 28.79
N VAL A 335 -2.02 12.27 28.52
CA VAL A 335 -1.26 11.94 27.32
C VAL A 335 0.00 11.16 27.72
N GLU A 336 0.24 10.03 27.08
CA GLU A 336 1.45 9.23 27.24
C GLU A 336 2.31 9.37 25.98
N CYS A 337 3.59 9.71 26.13
CA CYS A 337 4.54 9.76 25.02
C CYS A 337 5.50 8.59 25.06
N PHE A 338 5.86 8.08 23.89
CA PHE A 338 6.79 6.97 23.73
C PHE A 338 7.84 7.28 22.67
N VAL A 339 9.04 6.73 22.84
CA VAL A 339 10.08 6.65 21.80
C VAL A 339 10.46 5.20 21.60
N ASP A 340 10.40 4.72 20.35
CA ASP A 340 10.67 3.33 19.96
C ASP A 340 9.88 2.30 20.80
N GLY A 341 8.64 2.67 21.16
CA GLY A 341 7.74 1.86 21.98
C GLY A 341 8.00 1.94 23.49
N ALA A 342 9.07 2.60 23.95
CA ALA A 342 9.33 2.82 25.37
C ALA A 342 8.61 4.08 25.87
N LEU A 343 7.84 3.96 26.95
CA LEU A 343 7.17 5.09 27.60
C LEU A 343 8.22 6.05 28.17
N ILE A 344 8.22 7.30 27.72
CA ILE A 344 9.14 8.33 28.22
C ILE A 344 8.51 9.18 29.30
N GLN A 345 7.25 9.57 29.16
CA GLN A 345 6.58 10.49 30.08
C GLN A 345 5.05 10.36 29.95
N VAL A 346 4.37 10.63 31.06
CA VAL A 346 2.92 10.85 31.13
C VAL A 346 2.68 12.30 31.49
N ASP A 347 1.85 13.00 30.74
CA ASP A 347 1.40 14.36 31.02
C ASP A 347 -0.10 14.37 31.28
N THR A 348 -0.51 14.96 32.40
CA THR A 348 -1.90 15.02 32.85
C THR A 348 -2.48 16.43 32.78
N ALA A 349 -1.75 17.42 32.24
CA ALA A 349 -2.20 18.80 32.18
C ALA A 349 -1.87 19.46 30.83
N ALA A 350 -2.86 20.10 30.21
CA ALA A 350 -2.64 20.88 29.00
C ALA A 350 -1.85 22.18 29.32
N PRO A 351 -0.97 22.66 28.41
CA PRO A 351 -0.63 22.08 27.11
C PRO A 351 0.26 20.83 27.24
N TYR A 352 -0.11 19.75 26.55
CA TYR A 352 0.55 18.46 26.71
C TYR A 352 1.93 18.44 26.05
N SER A 353 2.95 18.07 26.82
CA SER A 353 4.30 17.94 26.33
C SER A 353 5.14 16.91 27.09
N CYS A 354 6.10 16.33 26.37
CA CYS A 354 7.03 15.35 26.91
C CYS A 354 8.46 15.74 26.54
N SER A 355 9.41 15.47 27.44
CA SER A 355 10.83 15.74 27.20
C SER A 355 11.57 14.44 26.86
N TRP A 356 12.33 14.44 25.77
CA TRP A 356 13.17 13.32 25.37
C TRP A 356 14.59 13.79 25.06
N ASN A 357 15.59 13.21 25.72
CA ASN A 357 16.99 13.44 25.36
C ASN A 357 17.38 12.53 24.19
N SER A 358 17.35 13.06 22.97
CA SER A 358 17.69 12.29 21.78
C SER A 358 19.17 11.92 21.72
N ASP A 359 20.07 12.67 22.36
CA ASP A 359 21.50 12.35 22.35
C ASP A 359 21.83 11.05 23.09
N ALA A 360 20.97 10.63 24.02
CA ALA A 360 21.12 9.35 24.72
C ALA A 360 20.67 8.14 23.87
N ALA A 361 20.01 8.37 22.74
CA ALA A 361 19.57 7.33 21.82
C ALA A 361 20.65 7.00 20.78
N ALA A 362 20.56 5.80 20.20
CA ALA A 362 21.41 5.38 19.10
C ALA A 362 21.16 6.24 17.86
N TYR A 363 22.21 6.63 17.15
CA TYR A 363 22.07 7.41 15.92
C TYR A 363 21.19 6.68 14.88
N GLY A 364 20.11 7.32 14.42
CA GLY A 364 19.23 6.74 13.42
C GLY A 364 17.81 7.31 13.44
N ASN A 365 16.89 6.57 12.85
CA ASN A 365 15.46 6.90 12.88
C ASN A 365 14.83 6.39 14.18
N HIS A 366 14.04 7.24 14.81
CA HIS A 366 13.25 6.94 16.01
C HIS A 366 11.78 7.18 15.74
N ILE A 367 10.93 6.30 16.27
CA ILE A 367 9.47 6.46 16.22
C ILE A 367 9.04 7.14 17.52
N VAL A 368 8.56 8.38 17.40
CA VAL A 368 7.91 9.09 18.51
C VAL A 368 6.42 8.88 18.38
N SER A 369 5.77 8.39 19.43
CA SER A 369 4.32 8.22 19.46
C SER A 369 3.70 8.83 20.70
N ALA A 370 2.43 9.20 20.59
CA ALA A 370 1.63 9.74 21.69
C ALA A 370 0.28 9.02 21.75
N LYS A 371 -0.18 8.72 22.97
CA LYS A 371 -1.51 8.18 23.25
C LYS A 371 -2.26 9.14 24.14
N ALA A 372 -3.43 9.59 23.72
CA ALA A 372 -4.32 10.39 24.56
C ALA A 372 -5.42 9.51 25.14
N TYR A 373 -5.71 9.70 26.42
CA TYR A 373 -6.79 9.02 27.15
C TYR A 373 -7.80 10.07 27.61
N ASP A 374 -9.08 9.84 27.36
CA ASP A 374 -10.16 10.67 27.89
C ASP A 374 -10.52 10.27 29.35
N THR A 375 -11.51 10.95 29.93
CA THR A 375 -12.01 10.65 31.28
C THR A 375 -12.78 9.33 31.41
N ALA A 376 -13.25 8.76 30.30
CA ALA A 376 -13.87 7.43 30.22
C ALA A 376 -12.88 6.31 29.88
N SER A 377 -11.57 6.62 29.82
CA SER A 377 -10.50 5.69 29.43
C SER A 377 -10.55 5.20 27.98
N GLN A 378 -11.24 5.89 27.08
CA GLN A 378 -11.09 5.67 25.64
C GLN A 378 -9.74 6.24 25.19
N VAL A 379 -9.19 5.69 24.10
CA VAL A 379 -7.82 5.97 23.68
C VAL A 379 -7.74 6.29 22.20
N ALA A 380 -6.88 7.23 21.86
CA ALA A 380 -6.40 7.45 20.50
C ALA A 380 -4.87 7.58 20.49
N ASP A 381 -4.25 7.20 19.39
CA ASP A 381 -2.80 7.20 19.22
C ASP A 381 -2.34 7.82 17.90
N THR A 382 -1.10 8.29 17.89
CA THR A 382 -0.45 8.89 16.72
C THR A 382 1.06 8.67 16.79
N SER A 383 1.74 8.68 15.64
CA SER A 383 3.19 8.54 15.57
C SER A 383 3.81 9.36 14.45
N ILE A 384 5.04 9.79 14.68
CA ILE A 384 5.93 10.42 13.69
C ILE A 384 7.29 9.72 13.72
N THR A 385 8.04 9.84 12.64
CA THR A 385 9.43 9.42 12.58
C THR A 385 10.33 10.64 12.66
N VAL A 386 11.37 10.59 13.47
CA VAL A 386 12.43 11.62 13.52
C VAL A 386 13.79 10.96 13.35
N THR A 387 14.79 11.73 12.92
CA THR A 387 16.17 11.24 12.79
C THR A 387 17.04 11.95 13.83
N GLY A 388 17.76 11.22 14.66
CA GLY A 388 18.56 11.78 15.75
C GLY A 388 19.38 10.72 16.47
N GLY A 389 19.98 11.06 17.61
CA GLY A 389 20.84 10.15 18.36
C GLY A 389 22.26 10.70 18.52
N GLY A 390 22.83 10.57 19.71
CA GLY A 390 24.21 10.98 20.01
C GLY A 390 25.15 9.79 20.19
N VAL A 391 24.60 8.59 20.38
CA VAL A 391 25.37 7.36 20.55
C VAL A 391 25.64 6.74 19.18
N VAL A 392 26.87 6.92 18.68
CA VAL A 392 27.33 6.25 17.46
C VAL A 392 27.56 4.78 17.78
N VAL A 393 26.67 3.93 17.28
CA VAL A 393 26.87 2.47 17.28
C VAL A 393 27.81 2.09 16.13
N PRO A 394 28.65 1.04 16.27
CA PRO A 394 29.54 0.60 15.21
C PRO A 394 28.79 0.33 13.90
N LEU A 395 29.32 0.82 12.78
CA LEU A 395 28.79 0.49 11.46
C LEU A 395 29.04 -1.00 11.19
N THR A 396 28.00 -1.70 10.77
CA THR A 396 28.05 -3.13 10.44
C THR A 396 27.32 -3.39 9.14
N VAL A 397 27.75 -4.42 8.42
CA VAL A 397 27.09 -4.95 7.23
C VAL A 397 27.19 -6.47 7.27
N ASN A 398 26.12 -7.16 6.86
CA ASN A 398 26.10 -8.61 6.72
C ASN A 398 25.26 -8.98 5.49
N ILE A 399 25.82 -9.78 4.60
CA ILE A 399 25.11 -10.45 3.51
C ILE A 399 24.19 -11.50 4.14
N THR A 400 22.89 -11.37 3.89
CA THR A 400 21.86 -12.27 4.43
C THR A 400 21.41 -13.31 3.43
N SER A 401 21.65 -13.06 2.13
CA SER A 401 21.39 -13.99 1.04
C SER A 401 22.29 -13.64 -0.14
N PRO A 402 22.78 -14.61 -0.92
CA PRO A 402 22.70 -16.06 -0.68
C PRO A 402 23.55 -16.52 0.51
N ALA A 403 23.24 -17.71 1.05
CA ALA A 403 24.03 -18.30 2.13
C ALA A 403 25.45 -18.67 1.67
N ASN A 404 26.42 -18.62 2.59
CA ASN A 404 27.77 -19.09 2.33
C ASN A 404 27.78 -20.57 1.91
N GLY A 405 28.52 -20.90 0.85
CA GLY A 405 28.59 -22.20 0.21
C GLY A 405 27.42 -22.53 -0.73
N ALA A 406 26.48 -21.61 -0.97
CA ALA A 406 25.33 -21.89 -1.82
C ALA A 406 25.73 -22.21 -3.27
N GLN A 407 25.07 -23.21 -3.85
CA GLN A 407 25.18 -23.59 -5.26
C GLN A 407 24.01 -22.96 -6.03
N LEU A 408 24.29 -22.02 -6.91
CA LEU A 408 23.26 -21.16 -7.51
C LEU A 408 23.27 -21.22 -9.05
N THR A 409 22.10 -21.04 -9.67
CA THR A 409 21.91 -20.97 -11.14
C THR A 409 21.02 -19.79 -11.52
N GLY A 410 21.06 -19.35 -12.78
CA GLY A 410 20.19 -18.25 -13.25
C GLY A 410 20.50 -16.91 -12.60
N VAL A 411 19.51 -16.02 -12.54
CA VAL A 411 19.64 -14.70 -11.88
C VAL A 411 19.31 -14.83 -10.40
N GLN A 412 20.20 -14.31 -9.56
CA GLN A 412 20.14 -14.38 -8.11
C GLN A 412 20.09 -12.98 -7.51
N THR A 413 19.43 -12.85 -6.36
CA THR A 413 19.42 -11.63 -5.57
C THR A 413 20.37 -11.79 -4.40
N ILE A 414 21.35 -10.89 -4.31
CA ILE A 414 22.17 -10.69 -3.12
C ILE A 414 21.43 -9.69 -2.23
N SER A 415 21.29 -10.01 -0.95
CA SER A 415 20.65 -9.16 0.05
C SER A 415 21.60 -8.93 1.20
N ALA A 416 21.62 -7.72 1.74
CA ALA A 416 22.42 -7.37 2.90
C ALA A 416 21.60 -6.55 3.92
N THR A 417 22.00 -6.68 5.18
CA THR A 417 21.58 -5.80 6.27
C THR A 417 22.75 -4.93 6.67
N ALA A 418 22.53 -3.64 6.82
CA ALA A 418 23.52 -2.71 7.29
C ALA A 418 22.90 -1.77 8.33
N GLN A 419 23.64 -1.48 9.39
CA GLN A 419 23.17 -0.65 10.50
C GLN A 419 24.32 0.01 11.22
N GLY A 420 23.99 1.07 11.96
CA GLY A 420 24.92 1.85 12.75
C GLY A 420 25.69 2.90 11.96
N GLY A 421 26.88 3.26 12.45
CA GLY A 421 27.57 4.48 12.01
C GLY A 421 26.72 5.72 12.28
N LYS A 422 26.94 6.78 11.51
CA LYS A 422 26.06 7.96 11.51
C LYS A 422 24.94 7.85 10.47
N GLY A 423 24.32 6.68 10.41
CA GLY A 423 23.30 6.33 9.43
C GLY A 423 23.91 5.84 8.13
N VAL A 424 23.46 4.67 7.67
CA VAL A 424 23.94 4.04 6.44
C VAL A 424 23.48 4.83 5.22
N ALA A 425 24.43 5.37 4.46
CA ALA A 425 24.15 6.09 3.22
C ALA A 425 23.92 5.14 2.04
N LYS A 426 24.70 4.05 1.96
CA LYS A 426 24.58 3.04 0.91
C LYS A 426 25.29 1.73 1.28
N VAL A 427 24.96 0.67 0.56
CA VAL A 427 25.70 -0.60 0.53
C VAL A 427 26.20 -0.86 -0.89
N GLU A 428 27.50 -1.09 -1.04
CA GLU A 428 28.16 -1.46 -2.29
C GLU A 428 28.36 -2.97 -2.35
N PHE A 429 28.03 -3.60 -3.49
CA PHE A 429 28.12 -5.05 -3.68
C PHE A 429 29.21 -5.41 -4.70
N TYR A 430 29.96 -6.46 -4.40
CA TYR A 430 31.10 -6.92 -5.18
C TYR A 430 31.06 -8.43 -5.41
N VAL A 431 31.57 -8.86 -6.57
CA VAL A 431 31.86 -10.27 -6.90
C VAL A 431 33.31 -10.37 -7.35
N ASN A 432 34.10 -11.24 -6.72
CA ASN A 432 35.54 -11.40 -7.02
C ASN A 432 36.28 -10.05 -7.02
N ASN A 433 36.01 -9.23 -6.01
CA ASN A 433 36.50 -7.86 -5.83
C ASN A 433 36.09 -6.84 -6.91
N MET A 434 35.27 -7.20 -7.90
CA MET A 434 34.69 -6.27 -8.86
C MET A 434 33.34 -5.77 -8.36
N LYS A 435 33.15 -4.44 -8.32
CA LYS A 435 31.87 -3.84 -7.94
C LYS A 435 30.82 -4.16 -9.00
N ILE A 436 29.69 -4.70 -8.58
CA ILE A 436 28.57 -5.03 -9.47
C ILE A 436 27.43 -4.02 -9.37
N SER A 437 27.19 -3.46 -8.18
CA SER A 437 26.15 -2.46 -7.94
C SER A 437 26.35 -1.75 -6.60
N GLU A 438 25.51 -0.76 -6.34
CA GLU A 438 25.30 -0.16 -5.02
C GLU A 438 23.82 0.13 -4.82
N ASP A 439 23.36 0.13 -3.57
CA ASP A 439 21.99 0.42 -3.18
C ASP A 439 21.99 1.42 -2.02
N SER A 440 21.17 2.48 -2.14
CA SER A 440 21.09 3.57 -1.16
C SER A 440 19.84 3.49 -0.28
N SER A 441 18.96 2.52 -0.53
CA SER A 441 17.71 2.35 0.19
C SER A 441 17.57 0.95 0.76
N ALA A 442 17.35 0.84 2.07
CA ALA A 442 17.01 -0.43 2.68
C ALA A 442 15.60 -0.90 2.22
N PRO A 443 15.37 -2.21 2.00
CA PRO A 443 16.33 -3.32 2.13
C PRO A 443 17.36 -3.36 0.99
N TYR A 444 18.64 -3.45 1.34
CA TYR A 444 19.74 -3.35 0.38
C TYR A 444 19.87 -4.63 -0.45
N SER A 445 19.94 -4.49 -1.77
CA SER A 445 20.06 -5.64 -2.66
C SER A 445 20.83 -5.39 -3.97
N ALA A 446 21.27 -6.49 -4.59
CA ALA A 446 21.92 -6.50 -5.89
C ALA A 446 21.49 -7.71 -6.72
N SER A 447 21.45 -7.56 -8.04
CA SER A 447 21.19 -8.68 -8.96
C SER A 447 22.50 -9.26 -9.48
N LEU A 448 22.61 -10.59 -9.45
CA LEU A 448 23.76 -11.35 -9.93
C LEU A 448 23.31 -12.40 -10.94
N ASN A 449 23.78 -12.31 -12.18
CA ASN A 449 23.52 -13.34 -13.19
C ASN A 449 24.61 -14.42 -13.16
N MET A 450 24.26 -15.63 -12.75
CA MET A 450 25.19 -16.75 -12.66
C MET A 450 25.66 -17.24 -14.05
N ALA A 451 24.93 -16.94 -15.13
CA ALA A 451 25.32 -17.29 -16.50
C ALA A 451 26.56 -16.53 -16.99
N SER A 452 26.95 -15.44 -16.31
CA SER A 452 28.18 -14.68 -16.59
C SER A 452 29.45 -15.37 -16.07
N TYR A 453 29.33 -16.52 -15.40
CA TYR A 453 30.44 -17.23 -14.76
C TYR A 453 30.47 -18.70 -15.19
N ALA A 454 31.66 -19.30 -15.19
CA ALA A 454 31.83 -20.69 -15.60
C ALA A 454 31.11 -21.67 -14.65
N SER A 455 30.55 -22.74 -15.22
CA SER A 455 29.93 -23.82 -14.44
C SER A 455 30.93 -24.39 -13.42
N GLY A 456 30.53 -24.50 -12.16
CA GLY A 456 31.39 -24.95 -11.07
C GLY A 456 32.36 -23.90 -10.50
N ALA A 457 32.35 -22.66 -11.00
CA ALA A 457 33.21 -21.61 -10.46
C ALA A 457 32.80 -21.23 -9.03
N LEU A 458 33.80 -21.02 -8.17
CA LEU A 458 33.64 -20.37 -6.86
C LEU A 458 33.72 -18.86 -7.01
N LEU A 459 32.73 -18.15 -6.47
CA LEU A 459 32.65 -16.69 -6.46
C LEU A 459 32.71 -16.19 -5.02
N SER A 460 33.51 -15.14 -4.79
CA SER A 460 33.53 -14.41 -3.52
C SER A 460 32.57 -13.22 -3.59
N LEU A 461 31.64 -13.14 -2.65
CA LEU A 461 30.74 -12.00 -2.48
C LEU A 461 31.29 -11.08 -1.40
N LYS A 462 31.22 -9.78 -1.63
CA LYS A 462 31.55 -8.77 -0.62
C LYS A 462 30.51 -7.66 -0.62
N ALA A 463 30.08 -7.24 0.57
CA ALA A 463 29.26 -6.07 0.80
C ALA A 463 30.03 -5.03 1.60
N VAL A 464 29.93 -3.76 1.22
CA VAL A 464 30.56 -2.64 1.92
C VAL A 464 29.48 -1.62 2.26
N ALA A 465 29.15 -1.47 3.54
CA ALA A 465 28.31 -0.37 3.99
C ALA A 465 29.15 0.90 4.12
N VAL A 466 28.57 2.03 3.69
CA VAL A 466 29.15 3.37 3.84
C VAL A 466 28.14 4.22 4.59
N ASP A 467 28.56 4.88 5.66
CA ASP A 467 27.70 5.84 6.37
C ASP A 467 27.71 7.23 5.73
N THR A 468 26.89 8.15 6.24
CA THR A 468 26.77 9.52 5.71
C THR A 468 28.04 10.37 5.81
N GLU A 469 29.01 9.98 6.65
CA GLU A 469 30.31 10.65 6.80
C GLU A 469 31.45 9.89 6.11
N GLY A 470 31.15 8.78 5.44
CA GLY A 470 32.12 7.99 4.68
C GLY A 470 32.85 6.92 5.49
N ALA A 471 32.45 6.64 6.73
CA ALA A 471 32.94 5.47 7.45
C ALA A 471 32.44 4.19 6.77
N THR A 472 33.26 3.14 6.77
CA THR A 472 32.95 1.89 6.07
C THR A 472 32.96 0.68 7.00
N ALA A 473 32.08 -0.28 6.69
CA ALA A 473 32.10 -1.63 7.25
C ALA A 473 32.06 -2.62 6.09
N VAL A 474 32.69 -3.78 6.26
CA VAL A 474 32.88 -4.78 5.20
C VAL A 474 32.40 -6.15 5.71
N ASP A 475 31.70 -6.87 4.84
CA ASP A 475 31.49 -8.32 4.93
C ASP A 475 32.03 -8.94 3.64
N ASP A 476 33.05 -9.77 3.75
CA ASP A 476 33.70 -10.52 2.67
C ASP A 476 33.78 -12.04 2.94
N ASP A 477 32.97 -12.54 3.90
CA ASP A 477 33.00 -13.94 4.34
C ASP A 477 32.15 -14.88 3.48
N THR A 478 31.35 -14.34 2.56
CA THR A 478 30.40 -15.13 1.77
C THR A 478 31.02 -15.62 0.46
N GLN A 479 31.12 -16.93 0.31
CA GLN A 479 31.43 -17.58 -0.97
C GLN A 479 30.22 -18.32 -1.52
N ILE A 480 30.04 -18.31 -2.83
CA ILE A 480 29.02 -19.10 -3.52
C ILE A 480 29.65 -19.85 -4.68
N ALA A 481 28.93 -20.84 -5.21
CA ALA A 481 29.35 -21.57 -6.38
C ALA A 481 28.29 -21.49 -7.48
N VAL A 482 28.75 -21.41 -8.72
CA VAL A 482 27.90 -21.62 -9.89
C VAL A 482 27.56 -23.12 -9.94
N ALA A 483 26.29 -23.48 -9.76
CA ALA A 483 25.93 -24.89 -9.66
C ALA A 483 26.38 -25.65 -10.93
N ALA A 484 26.98 -26.81 -10.73
CA ALA A 484 27.44 -27.66 -11.81
C ALA A 484 26.23 -28.15 -12.64
N PHE A 485 26.02 -27.53 -13.80
CA PHE A 485 25.01 -27.98 -14.75
C PHE A 485 25.64 -28.98 -15.73
N VAL A 486 25.12 -30.21 -15.73
CA VAL A 486 25.51 -31.24 -16.70
C VAL A 486 24.65 -31.02 -17.95
N CYS A 487 25.29 -30.61 -19.04
CA CYS A 487 24.61 -30.53 -20.33
C CYS A 487 23.92 -31.85 -20.67
N GLN A 488 22.66 -31.78 -21.13
CA GLN A 488 21.89 -32.94 -21.58
C GLN A 488 21.51 -32.79 -23.04
N SER A 489 21.79 -33.84 -23.83
CA SER A 489 21.38 -33.93 -25.23
C SER A 489 20.10 -34.72 -25.39
N TYR A 490 19.18 -34.19 -26.18
CA TYR A 490 17.91 -34.81 -26.52
C TYR A 490 17.83 -34.96 -28.04
N THR A 491 17.66 -36.17 -28.55
CA THR A 491 17.39 -36.40 -29.98
C THR A 491 15.91 -36.72 -30.15
N ALA A 492 15.17 -35.82 -30.76
CA ALA A 492 13.74 -36.01 -31.01
C ALA A 492 13.32 -35.36 -32.34
N THR A 493 12.05 -35.54 -32.71
CA THR A 493 11.47 -34.84 -33.86
C THR A 493 11.34 -33.35 -33.53
N ASN A 494 11.43 -32.47 -34.53
CA ASN A 494 11.31 -31.03 -34.33
C ASN A 494 10.03 -30.62 -33.58
N ILE A 495 8.91 -31.30 -33.84
CA ILE A 495 7.64 -31.07 -33.11
C ILE A 495 7.71 -31.52 -31.64
N ALA A 496 8.43 -32.60 -31.34
CA ALA A 496 8.65 -33.05 -29.95
C ALA A 496 9.60 -32.12 -29.19
N HIS A 497 10.53 -31.45 -29.87
CA HIS A 497 11.33 -30.38 -29.26
C HIS A 497 10.48 -29.18 -28.86
N VAL A 498 9.55 -28.76 -29.72
CA VAL A 498 8.60 -27.69 -29.41
C VAL A 498 7.69 -28.08 -28.26
N ALA A 499 7.09 -29.28 -28.31
CA ALA A 499 6.18 -29.77 -27.27
C ALA A 499 6.86 -29.90 -25.89
N ALA A 500 8.16 -30.17 -25.87
CA ALA A 500 8.94 -30.28 -24.65
C ALA A 500 9.62 -28.96 -24.22
N GLY A 501 9.27 -27.82 -24.83
CA GLY A 501 9.80 -26.51 -24.47
C GLY A 501 11.29 -26.31 -24.79
N ARG A 502 11.86 -27.11 -25.70
CA ARG A 502 13.27 -26.99 -26.15
C ARG A 502 13.43 -26.14 -27.42
N ALA A 503 12.34 -25.87 -28.11
CA ALA A 503 12.29 -25.11 -29.36
C ALA A 503 10.99 -24.30 -29.46
N GLU A 504 11.01 -23.23 -30.24
CA GLU A 504 9.84 -22.41 -30.57
C GLU A 504 9.55 -22.46 -32.07
N THR A 505 8.29 -22.22 -32.44
CA THR A 505 7.85 -22.23 -33.83
C THR A 505 8.01 -20.88 -34.50
N TYR A 506 8.32 -20.89 -35.80
CA TYR A 506 8.21 -19.72 -36.65
C TYR A 506 7.74 -20.11 -38.06
N THR A 507 7.15 -19.17 -38.79
CA THR A 507 6.55 -19.41 -40.10
C THR A 507 7.34 -18.71 -41.20
N GLN A 508 7.62 -19.42 -42.29
CA GLN A 508 8.22 -18.85 -43.50
C GLN A 508 7.42 -19.29 -44.73
N TYR A 509 6.89 -18.33 -45.49
CA TYR A 509 6.15 -18.52 -46.75
C TYR A 509 5.05 -19.62 -46.74
N THR A 510 4.33 -19.79 -45.61
CA THR A 510 3.27 -20.79 -45.28
C THR A 510 3.70 -22.11 -44.63
N ILE A 511 5.00 -22.35 -44.46
CA ILE A 511 5.52 -23.56 -43.81
C ILE A 511 5.99 -23.24 -42.39
N SER A 512 5.68 -24.12 -41.43
CA SER A 512 6.12 -23.99 -40.03
C SER A 512 7.48 -24.64 -39.83
N TYR A 513 8.37 -23.96 -39.12
CA TYR A 513 9.72 -24.38 -38.75
C TYR A 513 9.88 -24.34 -37.23
N ALA A 514 10.89 -25.02 -36.72
CA ALA A 514 11.33 -24.91 -35.32
C ALA A 514 12.71 -24.28 -35.23
N LYS A 515 12.95 -23.49 -34.20
CA LYS A 515 14.29 -23.06 -33.78
C LYS A 515 14.46 -23.25 -32.28
N THR A 516 15.67 -23.51 -31.79
CA THR A 516 15.89 -23.73 -30.35
C THR A 516 15.53 -22.51 -29.51
N ILE A 517 15.00 -22.74 -28.30
CA ILE A 517 14.79 -21.68 -27.30
C ILE A 517 16.16 -21.32 -26.70
N GLY A 518 16.54 -20.05 -26.69
CA GLY A 518 17.88 -19.59 -26.29
C GLY A 518 18.75 -19.25 -27.50
N ALA A 519 19.44 -20.23 -28.10
CA ALA A 519 20.37 -19.97 -29.21
C ALA A 519 19.73 -19.68 -30.57
N GLY A 520 18.41 -19.91 -30.71
CA GLY A 520 17.68 -19.61 -31.94
C GLY A 520 18.12 -20.45 -33.15
N ASN A 521 18.75 -21.62 -32.93
CA ASN A 521 19.26 -22.43 -34.04
C ASN A 521 18.12 -23.08 -34.80
N ASP A 522 18.05 -22.86 -36.11
CA ASP A 522 17.04 -23.45 -36.99
C ASP A 522 17.16 -24.99 -37.01
N LEU A 523 16.12 -25.67 -36.55
CA LEU A 523 15.99 -27.13 -36.53
C LEU A 523 15.40 -27.66 -37.84
N GLY A 524 14.88 -26.79 -38.71
CA GLY A 524 14.18 -27.12 -39.94
C GLY A 524 12.67 -27.19 -39.76
N GLN A 525 11.99 -27.72 -40.78
CA GLN A 525 10.53 -27.78 -40.83
C GLN A 525 9.95 -28.56 -39.64
N LEU A 526 8.84 -28.06 -39.08
CA LEU A 526 7.96 -28.84 -38.22
C LEU A 526 7.32 -29.90 -39.13
N GLY A 527 7.79 -31.15 -39.01
CA GLY A 527 7.50 -32.20 -40.00
C GLY A 527 6.02 -32.30 -40.41
N THR A 528 5.78 -32.67 -41.67
CA THR A 528 4.46 -33.19 -42.08
C THR A 528 4.32 -34.64 -41.60
N GLN A 529 3.09 -35.18 -41.57
CA GLN A 529 2.75 -36.53 -41.07
C GLN A 529 3.62 -37.67 -41.67
N TYR A 530 4.39 -37.42 -42.73
CA TYR A 530 5.20 -38.41 -43.44
C TYR A 530 6.73 -38.21 -43.30
N TYR A 531 7.24 -37.06 -42.83
CA TYR A 531 8.68 -36.83 -42.64
C TYR A 531 8.94 -35.81 -41.52
N SER A 532 9.25 -36.27 -40.31
CA SER A 532 9.73 -35.41 -39.24
C SER A 532 11.24 -35.59 -39.07
N ALA A 533 12.02 -34.59 -39.47
CA ALA A 533 13.46 -34.57 -39.22
C ALA A 533 13.71 -34.71 -37.71
N THR A 534 14.55 -35.68 -37.35
CA THR A 534 15.08 -35.81 -36.00
C THR A 534 16.29 -34.93 -35.85
N THR A 535 16.29 -34.08 -34.83
CA THR A 535 17.40 -33.17 -34.55
C THR A 535 17.87 -33.41 -33.13
N THR A 536 19.18 -33.44 -32.90
CA THR A 536 19.72 -33.40 -31.55
C THR A 536 19.71 -31.95 -31.07
N VAL A 537 19.14 -31.71 -29.90
CA VAL A 537 19.17 -30.41 -29.21
C VAL A 537 19.72 -30.66 -27.82
N SER A 538 20.70 -29.85 -27.41
CA SER A 538 21.30 -29.93 -26.08
C SER A 538 20.94 -28.72 -25.25
N GLU A 539 20.62 -28.94 -23.98
CA GLU A 539 20.51 -27.88 -23.00
C GLU A 539 21.91 -27.57 -22.50
N SER A 540 22.46 -26.42 -22.85
CA SER A 540 23.85 -26.03 -22.49
C SER A 540 23.91 -25.27 -21.17
N GLN A 541 22.81 -24.65 -20.76
CA GLN A 541 22.54 -24.06 -19.44
C GLN A 541 21.04 -24.21 -19.18
N PRO A 542 20.56 -24.18 -17.92
CA PRO A 542 19.13 -24.29 -17.62
C PRO A 542 18.28 -23.36 -18.49
N GLY A 543 17.41 -23.90 -19.33
CA GLY A 543 16.53 -23.16 -20.24
C GLY A 543 17.16 -22.61 -21.53
N TYR A 544 18.45 -22.85 -21.78
CA TYR A 544 19.16 -22.41 -22.99
C TYR A 544 19.54 -23.62 -23.85
N PHE A 545 18.92 -23.74 -25.03
CA PHE A 545 19.02 -24.89 -25.92
C PHE A 545 19.79 -24.56 -27.21
N ILE A 546 20.68 -25.46 -27.60
CA ILE A 546 21.50 -25.40 -28.82
C ILE A 546 21.22 -26.59 -29.74
N LYS A 547 21.37 -26.42 -31.06
CA LYS A 547 21.30 -27.53 -32.01
C LYS A 547 22.61 -28.30 -32.01
N GLY A 548 22.55 -29.62 -31.79
CA GLY A 548 23.69 -30.52 -31.74
C GLY A 548 23.80 -31.30 -30.42
N ALA A 549 24.79 -32.19 -30.34
CA ALA A 549 25.16 -32.86 -29.10
C ALA A 549 25.75 -31.87 -28.09
N CYS A 550 25.86 -32.29 -26.83
CA CYS A 550 26.44 -31.45 -25.79
C CYS A 550 27.82 -30.99 -26.24
N PRO A 551 28.11 -29.67 -26.15
CA PRO A 551 29.47 -29.23 -26.39
C PRO A 551 30.33 -29.96 -25.38
N SER A 552 31.36 -30.68 -25.84
CA SER A 552 32.39 -31.17 -24.94
C SER A 552 32.87 -30.00 -24.09
N SER A 553 32.83 -30.20 -22.78
CA SER A 553 33.04 -29.19 -21.76
C SER A 553 34.31 -28.39 -21.99
N GLY A 554 34.13 -27.07 -22.17
CA GLY A 554 35.20 -26.08 -22.15
C GLY A 554 36.07 -26.14 -23.38
N ASP A 555 36.31 -24.97 -23.96
CA ASP A 555 37.61 -24.80 -24.60
C ASP A 555 38.69 -25.19 -23.57
N THR A 556 39.55 -26.13 -23.94
CA THR A 556 40.66 -26.62 -23.09
C THR A 556 42.00 -26.30 -23.72
N GLU A 557 41.99 -25.68 -24.91
CA GLU A 557 43.20 -25.28 -25.59
C GLU A 557 43.60 -23.92 -25.04
N ALA A 558 44.84 -23.81 -24.55
CA ALA A 558 45.33 -22.55 -24.04
C ALA A 558 45.72 -21.62 -25.21
N PRO A 559 45.46 -20.30 -25.11
CA PRO A 559 45.86 -19.35 -26.14
C PRO A 559 47.36 -19.39 -26.44
N VAL A 560 47.73 -19.39 -27.73
CA VAL A 560 49.14 -19.26 -28.13
C VAL A 560 49.52 -17.78 -28.14
N VAL A 561 50.56 -17.40 -27.37
CA VAL A 561 51.06 -16.02 -27.29
C VAL A 561 52.56 -15.92 -27.51
N SER A 562 53.00 -14.89 -28.22
CA SER A 562 54.42 -14.56 -28.42
C SER A 562 54.67 -13.05 -28.41
N ILE A 563 55.79 -12.63 -27.85
CA ILE A 563 56.32 -11.27 -28.00
C ILE A 563 57.01 -11.19 -29.37
N THR A 564 56.50 -10.35 -30.26
CA THR A 564 57.00 -10.19 -31.63
C THR A 564 58.01 -9.06 -31.76
N SER A 565 58.01 -8.11 -30.82
CA SER A 565 59.03 -7.08 -30.66
C SER A 565 59.02 -6.58 -29.21
N PRO A 566 60.18 -6.31 -28.59
CA PRO A 566 61.53 -6.54 -29.10
C PRO A 566 61.87 -8.05 -29.17
N VAL A 567 62.83 -8.40 -30.03
CA VAL A 567 63.33 -9.79 -30.13
C VAL A 567 64.24 -10.13 -28.95
N ASN A 568 64.38 -11.42 -28.62
CA ASN A 568 65.28 -11.86 -27.56
C ASN A 568 66.73 -11.45 -27.85
N GLY A 569 67.39 -10.86 -26.85
CA GLY A 569 68.72 -10.27 -26.94
C GLY A 569 68.75 -8.81 -27.45
N ALA A 570 67.61 -8.19 -27.75
CA ALA A 570 67.58 -6.83 -28.27
C ALA A 570 68.18 -5.82 -27.29
N THR A 571 68.90 -4.83 -27.82
CA THR A 571 69.33 -3.65 -27.07
C THR A 571 68.35 -2.51 -27.35
N VAL A 572 67.74 -1.95 -26.31
CA VAL A 572 66.70 -0.91 -26.43
C VAL A 572 67.03 0.31 -25.56
N SER A 573 66.42 1.46 -25.84
CA SER A 573 66.62 2.71 -25.10
C SER A 573 65.37 3.58 -25.14
N GLY A 574 65.13 4.40 -24.12
CA GLY A 574 63.98 5.30 -24.07
C GLY A 574 62.65 4.58 -23.85
N SER A 575 61.60 4.96 -24.58
CA SER A 575 60.31 4.27 -24.54
C SER A 575 60.32 3.06 -25.47
N VAL A 576 60.08 1.88 -24.91
CA VAL A 576 60.09 0.60 -25.63
C VAL A 576 58.66 0.22 -25.95
N SER A 577 58.36 0.08 -27.25
CA SER A 577 57.10 -0.50 -27.72
C SER A 577 57.23 -2.02 -27.76
N ILE A 578 56.37 -2.70 -27.02
CA ILE A 578 56.35 -4.15 -26.89
C ILE A 578 55.11 -4.66 -27.61
N ALA A 579 55.32 -5.33 -28.73
CA ALA A 579 54.26 -5.91 -29.55
C ALA A 579 54.12 -7.39 -29.23
N THR A 580 52.88 -7.84 -29.04
CA THR A 580 52.55 -9.24 -28.80
C THR A 580 51.52 -9.73 -29.80
N SER A 581 51.61 -11.00 -30.18
CA SER A 581 50.58 -11.70 -30.94
C SER A 581 50.00 -12.80 -30.06
N ALA A 582 48.67 -12.88 -30.02
CA ALA A 582 47.96 -13.95 -29.35
C ALA A 582 46.84 -14.47 -30.26
N SER A 583 46.67 -15.78 -30.31
CA SER A 583 45.63 -16.46 -31.08
C SER A 583 45.18 -17.71 -30.35
N ASP A 584 43.93 -18.06 -30.54
CA ASP A 584 43.28 -19.18 -29.87
C ASP A 584 42.24 -19.79 -30.82
N ASN A 585 41.83 -21.05 -30.59
CA ASN A 585 40.85 -21.75 -31.42
C ASN A 585 39.42 -21.17 -31.26
N VAL A 586 39.10 -20.56 -30.11
CA VAL A 586 37.82 -19.89 -29.83
C VAL A 586 38.01 -18.38 -29.70
N GLY A 587 39.00 -17.91 -28.95
CA GLY A 587 39.31 -16.48 -28.84
C GLY A 587 40.08 -16.08 -27.59
N VAL A 588 40.87 -15.01 -27.70
CA VAL A 588 41.67 -14.46 -26.60
C VAL A 588 40.87 -13.38 -25.87
N ALA A 589 40.65 -13.55 -24.56
CA ALA A 589 39.95 -12.61 -23.70
C ALA A 589 40.84 -11.46 -23.19
N LYS A 590 42.11 -11.74 -22.87
CA LYS A 590 43.10 -10.71 -22.52
C LYS A 590 44.54 -11.18 -22.68
N VAL A 591 45.45 -10.23 -22.84
CA VAL A 591 46.90 -10.41 -22.77
C VAL A 591 47.48 -9.54 -21.66
N GLU A 592 48.29 -10.15 -20.81
CA GLU A 592 49.05 -9.51 -19.74
C GLU A 592 50.54 -9.50 -20.09
N LEU A 593 51.23 -8.39 -19.81
CA LEU A 593 52.66 -8.25 -20.01
C LEU A 593 53.38 -8.10 -18.67
N TYR A 594 54.42 -8.91 -18.46
CA TYR A 594 55.25 -8.93 -17.27
C TYR A 594 56.67 -8.46 -17.58
N LEU A 595 57.22 -7.60 -16.73
CA LEU A 595 58.60 -7.13 -16.72
C LEU A 595 59.27 -7.58 -15.43
N ASN A 596 60.36 -8.34 -15.53
CA ASN A 596 61.07 -8.90 -14.37
C ASN A 596 60.15 -9.65 -13.38
N GLY A 597 59.11 -10.30 -13.91
CA GLY A 597 58.10 -11.03 -13.13
C GLY A 597 56.96 -10.16 -12.56
N ALA A 598 57.01 -8.83 -12.67
CA ALA A 598 55.95 -7.93 -12.25
C ALA A 598 55.01 -7.58 -13.42
N LEU A 599 53.69 -7.60 -13.20
CA LEU A 599 52.70 -7.19 -14.19
C LEU A 599 52.82 -5.69 -14.47
N ILE A 600 53.00 -5.32 -15.74
CA ILE A 600 53.13 -3.91 -16.17
C ILE A 600 51.98 -3.43 -17.05
N GLY A 601 51.11 -4.33 -17.53
CA GLY A 601 49.92 -3.93 -18.28
C GLY A 601 49.05 -5.09 -18.74
N THR A 602 47.78 -4.78 -19.02
CA THR A 602 46.78 -5.70 -19.55
C THR A 602 46.07 -5.07 -20.74
N LYS A 603 45.75 -5.87 -21.76
CA LYS A 603 44.94 -5.49 -22.93
C LYS A 603 43.91 -6.57 -23.20
N ASP A 604 42.68 -6.18 -23.47
CA ASP A 604 41.52 -7.03 -23.73
C ASP A 604 41.17 -7.16 -25.24
N ALA A 605 41.83 -6.39 -26.10
CA ALA A 605 41.66 -6.47 -27.55
C ALA A 605 42.95 -6.20 -28.33
N ALA A 606 43.06 -6.81 -29.51
CA ALA A 606 44.17 -6.58 -30.44
C ALA A 606 44.05 -5.18 -31.11
N PRO A 607 45.17 -4.50 -31.45
CA PRO A 607 46.56 -4.97 -31.31
C PRO A 607 47.07 -4.88 -29.86
N TYR A 608 47.71 -5.96 -29.39
CA TYR A 608 48.26 -6.08 -28.05
C TYR A 608 49.65 -5.43 -27.95
N THR A 609 49.66 -4.10 -27.94
CA THR A 609 50.87 -3.29 -27.81
C THR A 609 50.94 -2.58 -26.46
N PHE A 610 52.14 -2.57 -25.90
CA PHE A 610 52.44 -1.96 -24.60
C PHE A 610 53.60 -0.98 -24.75
N SER A 611 53.59 0.09 -23.97
CA SER A 611 54.72 1.02 -23.88
C SER A 611 55.33 0.96 -22.49
N TRP A 612 56.65 0.85 -22.43
CA TRP A 612 57.41 0.85 -21.19
C TRP A 612 58.57 1.83 -21.27
N SER A 613 58.69 2.72 -20.28
CA SER A 613 59.86 3.60 -20.18
C SER A 613 61.03 2.83 -19.58
N ALA A 614 62.04 2.58 -20.38
CA ALA A 614 63.09 1.65 -20.04
C ALA A 614 64.02 2.20 -18.95
N THR A 615 64.23 1.40 -17.91
CA THR A 615 65.32 1.60 -16.94
C THR A 615 66.58 0.88 -17.42
N THR A 616 67.75 1.45 -17.19
CA THR A 616 69.03 0.84 -17.60
C THR A 616 69.26 -0.50 -16.91
N GLY A 617 69.69 -1.50 -17.67
CA GLY A 617 69.96 -2.83 -17.14
C GLY A 617 69.39 -3.94 -18.02
N THR A 618 69.58 -5.19 -17.59
CA THR A 618 68.98 -6.35 -18.26
C THR A 618 67.58 -6.57 -17.71
N HIS A 619 66.61 -6.75 -18.60
CA HIS A 619 65.21 -6.97 -18.26
C HIS A 619 64.67 -8.20 -18.97
N THR A 620 63.76 -8.92 -18.32
CA THR A 620 63.03 -10.05 -18.91
C THR A 620 61.57 -9.69 -19.12
N LEU A 621 61.07 -9.93 -20.33
CA LEU A 621 59.68 -9.77 -20.71
C LEU A 621 59.01 -11.14 -20.88
N GLN A 622 57.79 -11.27 -20.38
CA GLN A 622 56.93 -12.43 -20.62
C GLN A 622 55.50 -11.97 -20.79
N ALA A 623 54.84 -12.39 -21.87
CA ALA A 623 53.42 -12.21 -22.08
C ALA A 623 52.64 -13.48 -21.71
N LYS A 624 51.45 -13.30 -21.12
CA LYS A 624 50.46 -14.35 -20.87
C LYS A 624 49.14 -14.00 -21.55
N ALA A 625 48.51 -14.95 -22.23
CA ALA A 625 47.21 -14.77 -22.85
C ALA A 625 46.18 -15.69 -22.20
N TYR A 626 44.97 -15.19 -22.06
CA TYR A 626 43.84 -15.85 -21.40
C TYR A 626 42.67 -15.90 -22.37
N ASP A 627 41.96 -17.02 -22.41
CA ASP A 627 40.67 -17.12 -23.09
C ASP A 627 39.51 -16.87 -22.11
N ALA A 628 38.27 -16.98 -22.61
CA ALA A 628 37.07 -16.85 -21.79
C ALA A 628 36.78 -18.08 -20.91
N ALA A 629 37.43 -19.22 -21.19
CA ALA A 629 37.33 -20.46 -20.41
C ALA A 629 38.32 -20.50 -19.23
N GLY A 630 39.27 -19.56 -19.17
CA GLY A 630 40.28 -19.44 -18.13
C GLY A 630 41.59 -20.17 -18.43
N ASN A 631 41.78 -20.75 -19.63
CA ASN A 631 43.06 -21.35 -19.99
C ASN A 631 44.11 -20.26 -20.20
N VAL A 632 45.36 -20.57 -19.90
CA VAL A 632 46.46 -19.60 -19.92
C VAL A 632 47.63 -20.14 -20.71
N GLY A 633 47.99 -19.43 -21.79
CA GLY A 633 49.24 -19.66 -22.50
C GLY A 633 50.28 -18.61 -22.15
N SER A 634 51.54 -19.01 -22.10
CA SER A 634 52.67 -18.13 -21.81
C SER A 634 53.66 -18.13 -22.98
N SER A 635 54.16 -16.95 -23.29
CA SER A 635 55.26 -16.79 -24.26
C SER A 635 56.60 -17.22 -23.67
N SER A 636 57.56 -17.51 -24.54
CA SER A 636 58.97 -17.60 -24.16
C SER A 636 59.45 -16.29 -23.53
N VAL A 637 60.33 -16.38 -22.54
CA VAL A 637 60.94 -15.20 -21.92
C VAL A 637 61.84 -14.50 -22.93
N VAL A 638 61.59 -13.21 -23.17
CA VAL A 638 62.42 -12.33 -24.01
C VAL A 638 63.33 -11.52 -23.09
N THR A 639 64.63 -11.74 -23.17
CA THR A 639 65.63 -10.95 -22.45
C THR A 639 66.06 -9.77 -23.31
N ILE A 640 65.96 -8.56 -22.78
CA ILE A 640 66.44 -7.34 -23.43
C ILE A 640 67.47 -6.64 -22.56
N THR A 641 68.37 -5.91 -23.21
CA THR A 641 69.34 -5.06 -22.53
C THR A 641 69.00 -3.60 -22.79
N VAL A 642 68.70 -2.85 -21.75
CA VAL A 642 68.52 -1.41 -21.85
C VAL A 642 69.88 -0.76 -21.65
N GLY A 643 70.51 -0.37 -22.77
CA GLY A 643 71.81 0.27 -22.76
C GLY A 643 71.69 1.72 -22.28
N GLY A 644 72.52 2.12 -21.31
CA GLY A 644 72.65 3.51 -20.84
C GLY A 644 73.39 4.44 -21.81
N GLY A 645 73.32 4.18 -23.12
CA GLY A 645 73.94 5.02 -24.14
C GLY A 645 72.90 5.98 -24.73
N THR A 646 73.23 7.26 -24.79
CA THR A 646 72.51 8.27 -25.60
C THR A 646 72.43 7.78 -27.05
N PHE A 647 71.27 7.27 -27.45
CA PHE A 647 70.98 6.95 -28.84
C PHE A 647 70.71 8.26 -29.58
N VAL A 648 71.54 8.56 -30.59
CA VAL A 648 71.32 9.71 -31.46
C VAL A 648 70.39 9.29 -32.59
N CYS A 649 69.22 9.95 -32.67
CA CYS A 649 68.24 9.70 -33.71
C CYS A 649 68.86 9.84 -35.11
N LYS A 650 68.62 8.88 -36.00
CA LYS A 650 69.15 8.88 -37.37
C LYS A 650 68.05 9.06 -38.41
N ASN A 651 68.26 9.95 -39.37
CA ASN A 651 67.33 10.19 -40.47
C ASN A 651 67.68 9.38 -41.72
N TYR A 652 66.68 8.73 -42.30
CA TYR A 652 66.76 8.03 -43.57
C TYR A 652 65.66 8.55 -44.50
N ASN A 653 66.03 9.14 -45.63
CA ASN A 653 65.07 9.63 -46.60
C ASN A 653 65.30 8.95 -47.95
N THR A 654 64.60 7.85 -48.18
CA THR A 654 64.76 7.02 -49.37
C THR A 654 63.40 6.49 -49.81
N THR A 655 63.36 5.72 -50.89
CA THR A 655 62.09 5.18 -51.39
C THR A 655 61.53 4.10 -50.45
N ASN A 656 60.21 3.94 -50.42
CA ASN A 656 59.55 2.91 -49.59
C ASN A 656 60.14 1.50 -49.81
N MET A 657 60.50 1.15 -51.05
CA MET A 657 61.15 -0.12 -51.39
C MET A 657 62.54 -0.26 -50.77
N GLU A 658 63.34 0.80 -50.74
CA GLU A 658 64.67 0.79 -50.11
C GLU A 658 64.59 0.78 -48.59
N HIS A 659 63.53 1.35 -48.00
CA HIS A 659 63.26 1.17 -46.57
C HIS A 659 62.97 -0.29 -46.25
N VAL A 660 62.20 -0.99 -47.09
CA VAL A 660 61.97 -2.43 -46.92
C VAL A 660 63.25 -3.23 -47.13
N ALA A 661 64.00 -2.96 -48.20
CA ALA A 661 65.25 -3.66 -48.50
C ALA A 661 66.32 -3.50 -47.40
N ALA A 662 66.35 -2.34 -46.75
CA ALA A 662 67.30 -2.04 -45.67
C ALA A 662 66.79 -2.41 -44.27
N GLY A 663 65.67 -3.13 -44.15
CA GLY A 663 65.14 -3.57 -42.86
C GLY A 663 64.61 -2.43 -41.98
N ARG A 664 64.21 -1.31 -42.58
CA ARG A 664 63.57 -0.17 -41.89
C ARG A 664 62.05 -0.18 -41.99
N ALA A 665 61.49 -0.97 -42.90
CA ALA A 665 60.06 -1.16 -43.14
C ALA A 665 59.75 -2.61 -43.54
N VAL A 666 58.48 -3.02 -43.47
CA VAL A 666 57.98 -4.28 -44.00
C VAL A 666 56.94 -4.05 -45.09
N ALA A 667 56.99 -4.87 -46.14
CA ALA A 667 56.00 -4.87 -47.20
C ALA A 667 54.73 -5.66 -46.80
N PHE A 668 53.57 -5.24 -47.28
CA PHE A 668 52.31 -5.98 -47.15
C PHE A 668 51.41 -5.75 -48.36
N THR A 669 50.49 -6.69 -48.63
CA THR A 669 49.56 -6.62 -49.77
C THR A 669 48.16 -6.25 -49.29
N GLN A 670 47.52 -5.30 -49.97
CA GLN A 670 46.13 -4.91 -49.72
C GLN A 670 45.44 -4.63 -51.06
N TRP A 671 44.28 -5.27 -51.32
CA TRP A 671 43.47 -5.09 -52.54
C TRP A 671 44.32 -5.11 -53.84
N TYR A 672 45.16 -6.14 -53.98
CA TYR A 672 46.08 -6.37 -55.11
C TYR A 672 47.30 -5.43 -55.25
N ASN A 673 47.45 -4.43 -54.37
CA ASN A 673 48.62 -3.52 -54.36
C ASN A 673 49.55 -3.81 -53.19
N GLN A 674 50.86 -3.57 -53.35
CA GLN A 674 51.84 -3.67 -52.26
C GLN A 674 52.12 -2.31 -51.61
N TYR A 675 52.21 -2.31 -50.28
CA TYR A 675 52.43 -1.15 -49.41
C TYR A 675 53.59 -1.41 -48.46
N ALA A 676 54.15 -0.35 -47.85
CA ALA A 676 55.17 -0.43 -46.81
C ALA A 676 54.69 0.20 -45.50
N LYS A 677 55.13 -0.37 -44.37
CA LYS A 677 55.00 0.23 -43.02
C LYS A 677 56.32 0.14 -42.26
N THR A 678 56.64 1.12 -41.40
CA THR A 678 57.91 1.14 -40.65
C THR A 678 58.07 -0.08 -39.72
N ILE A 679 59.32 -0.52 -39.53
CA ILE A 679 59.69 -1.50 -38.50
C ILE A 679 59.88 -0.73 -37.20
N GLY A 680 58.94 -0.81 -36.27
CA GLY A 680 58.93 0.01 -35.06
C GLY A 680 57.54 0.57 -34.81
N SER A 681 57.23 1.75 -35.37
CA SER A 681 55.91 2.39 -35.18
C SER A 681 54.77 1.73 -35.95
N GLY A 682 55.07 0.98 -37.03
CA GLY A 682 54.05 0.37 -37.88
C GLY A 682 53.27 1.38 -38.75
N GLU A 683 53.74 2.62 -38.84
CA GLU A 683 53.10 3.68 -39.62
C GLU A 683 53.22 3.41 -41.11
N SER A 684 52.12 3.65 -41.84
CA SER A 684 52.09 3.45 -43.29
C SER A 684 52.96 4.48 -44.01
N LEU A 685 53.91 3.97 -44.79
CA LEU A 685 54.71 4.75 -45.73
C LEU A 685 53.97 4.94 -47.07
N GLY A 686 52.86 4.21 -47.28
CA GLY A 686 52.09 4.23 -48.52
C GLY A 686 52.50 3.11 -49.48
N LEU A 687 52.17 3.28 -50.77
CA LEU A 687 52.46 2.30 -51.82
C LEU A 687 53.95 1.99 -51.88
N LEU A 688 54.30 0.70 -52.01
CA LEU A 688 55.68 0.25 -52.16
C LEU A 688 56.28 0.70 -53.51
N GLY A 689 55.41 1.07 -54.46
CA GLY A 689 55.74 1.59 -55.79
C GLY A 689 56.28 0.51 -56.74
N THR A 690 56.04 0.66 -58.05
CA THR A 690 56.92 0.04 -59.05
C THR A 690 58.21 0.88 -59.11
N GLN A 691 59.32 0.30 -59.61
CA GLN A 691 60.67 0.90 -59.61
C GLN A 691 60.74 2.36 -60.12
N TYR A 692 59.70 2.84 -60.82
CA TYR A 692 59.60 4.18 -61.42
C TYR A 692 58.76 5.21 -60.63
N TYR A 693 57.96 4.82 -59.61
CA TYR A 693 57.01 5.71 -58.93
C TYR A 693 57.01 5.63 -57.39
N SER A 694 58.09 5.16 -56.77
CA SER A 694 58.14 5.00 -55.32
C SER A 694 58.25 6.35 -54.60
N ALA A 695 57.28 6.66 -53.75
CA ALA A 695 57.32 7.85 -52.90
C ALA A 695 58.54 7.77 -51.95
N LYS A 696 59.32 8.86 -51.89
CA LYS A 696 60.36 9.00 -50.87
C LYS A 696 59.70 9.38 -49.56
N THR A 697 59.99 8.61 -48.52
CA THR A 697 59.44 8.86 -47.20
C THR A 697 60.58 9.01 -46.22
N ALA A 698 60.56 10.10 -45.44
CA ALA A 698 61.49 10.22 -44.33
C ALA A 698 61.11 9.21 -43.25
N VAL A 699 62.09 8.44 -42.80
CA VAL A 699 61.99 7.51 -41.68
C VAL A 699 63.14 7.81 -40.73
N ARG A 700 62.81 8.05 -39.47
CA ARG A 700 63.79 8.24 -38.40
C ARG A 700 63.94 6.97 -37.58
N GLU A 701 65.16 6.67 -37.18
CA GLU A 701 65.44 5.66 -36.16
C GLU A 701 65.53 6.40 -34.83
N THR A 702 64.62 6.11 -33.88
CA THR A 702 64.54 6.78 -32.56
C THR A 702 65.14 5.93 -31.43
N ALA A 703 65.31 4.63 -31.68
CA ALA A 703 66.13 3.70 -30.93
C ALA A 703 66.69 2.66 -31.90
N ALA A 704 67.77 1.96 -31.55
CA ALA A 704 68.38 0.98 -32.45
C ALA A 704 67.34 -0.05 -32.94
N GLY A 705 67.10 -0.09 -34.25
CA GLY A 705 66.12 -0.97 -34.88
C GLY A 705 64.64 -0.54 -34.77
N TYR A 706 64.34 0.60 -34.14
CA TYR A 706 62.99 1.17 -34.05
C TYR A 706 62.86 2.39 -34.97
N PHE A 707 62.06 2.23 -36.02
CA PHE A 707 61.87 3.21 -37.08
C PHE A 707 60.45 3.82 -37.06
N GLU A 708 60.38 5.13 -37.25
CA GLU A 708 59.15 5.94 -37.28
C GLU A 708 59.09 6.77 -38.55
N LYS A 709 57.89 7.08 -39.05
CA LYS A 709 57.74 7.98 -40.19
C LYS A 709 58.01 9.42 -39.75
N GLY A 710 58.92 10.09 -40.44
CA GLY A 710 59.30 11.48 -40.18
C GLY A 710 60.80 11.67 -40.07
N VAL A 711 61.17 12.82 -39.51
CA VAL A 711 62.57 13.21 -39.26
C VAL A 711 62.79 13.43 -37.77
N CYS A 712 64.00 13.16 -37.30
CA CYS A 712 64.48 13.53 -35.97
C CYS A 712 64.29 15.05 -35.75
N PRO A 713 63.90 15.49 -34.55
CA PRO A 713 63.77 16.90 -34.19
C PRO A 713 65.02 17.73 -34.50
#